data_AF-A0A1V6CAL9-F1
#
_entry.id   AF-A0A1V6CAL9-F1
#
_cell.length_a   1.000
_cell.length_b   1.000
_cell.length_c   1.000
_cell.angle_alpha   90.00
_cell.angle_beta   90.00
_cell.angle_gamma   90.00
#
_symmetry.space_group_name_H-M   'P 1'
#
loop_
_entity.id
_entity.type
_entity.pdbx_description
1 polymer ?
#
loop_
_entity_poly.entity_id
_entity_poly.type
_entity_poly.pdbx_seq_one_letter_code
_entity_poly.pdbx_strand_id
1 'polypeptide(L)'
;MRRKWTALIAVCLFILVALFYSINLLDRFTLLVYDFLIRTTPVQIDENVPVMLVSATERFSSQTGHDPGRDDYAKLIELLSKSKIIVSDIFFPSPQSKKSDMYLRNSMIKHSDKIILPVFTPYRISKEQKREFGYTVDLLNENYQYFQSAVKYTGHINVFPDSDTIVRKCPAFIYYKGVAHPHIAIRAFSVYHRDKPISTSIFTFQKKAKGIIPINKRDACFNIRFLKPETLADMVYPMEDVLTGKIQPDIFKDKVVIIGHTIIGSKNADLIPTPMGVEFGAIVQMQALYTVFSNRYISTIDPVFALLITLLAVCILSLNFLSSFWRGTNSFVFIVLAIISATLILFRKNDIFFDPVPALFSGTLSYIGFVIMNFFEARTEISRGQELLSILESTQREIAVALKPHEIHGIGEQKRAYLPALQNDFFNKTPLLTLKTITSLLGISEGVIFSVDRSTEKPTILVANKDLTIGTEVLSIAVSILSSEKVKMMNKNIPPELKNYGISNCLILQILEEPTMKIYGFFSNKKPGAISSMRFFTNNDYQWIASFCLQIVIALFNTQLNDVLKKSQLEMIMRLAAAVEYRDRETGAHISRVSEYCALIASGINLPQIEVDLIKSAVPLHDLGKIAIPDSVLLKPSSLTEDEKQIIRQHTIIGAKMLEGSDSFILQAAYLIALYHHEKFDGTGYPYGIKGTAIPLYGRIASLADVFDAISSKRTYKEAQSFESTIQHIINLSGKDFDPKIVDAFVKNKDIAFEIYRKYINLE
;
A
#
# COMPACT_ATOMS: atom_id res chain seq x y z
N MET A 1 3.62 -2.42 -10.67
CA MET A 1 2.78 -3.49 -11.27
C MET A 1 1.68 -4.01 -10.34
N ARG A 2 1.95 -4.50 -9.12
CA ARG A 2 0.91 -4.96 -8.16
C ARG A 2 -0.29 -4.01 -8.01
N ARG A 3 -0.05 -2.70 -7.92
CA ARG A 3 -1.08 -1.66 -7.76
C ARG A 3 -1.94 -1.41 -9.02
N LYS A 4 -1.44 -1.75 -10.22
CA LYS A 4 -2.23 -1.69 -11.47
C LYS A 4 -3.22 -2.87 -11.54
N TRP A 5 -2.79 -4.04 -11.06
CA TRP A 5 -3.65 -5.22 -10.96
C TRP A 5 -4.79 -5.04 -9.94
N THR A 6 -4.55 -4.37 -8.81
CA THR A 6 -5.62 -4.09 -7.83
C THR A 6 -6.67 -3.11 -8.38
N ALA A 7 -6.26 -2.08 -9.11
CA ALA A 7 -7.18 -1.17 -9.79
C ALA A 7 -7.98 -1.88 -10.88
N LEU A 8 -7.34 -2.75 -11.66
CA LEU A 8 -8.00 -3.57 -12.68
C LEU A 8 -9.04 -4.52 -12.04
N ILE A 9 -8.70 -5.17 -10.93
CA ILE A 9 -9.62 -6.05 -10.18
C ILE A 9 -10.83 -5.25 -9.66
N ALA A 10 -10.62 -4.04 -9.12
CA ALA A 10 -11.71 -3.17 -8.68
C ALA A 10 -12.64 -2.75 -9.83
N VAL A 11 -12.07 -2.41 -10.99
CA VAL A 11 -12.84 -2.07 -12.20
C VAL A 11 -13.61 -3.28 -12.72
N CYS A 12 -12.99 -4.47 -12.78
CA CYS A 12 -13.66 -5.70 -13.18
C CYS A 12 -14.81 -6.06 -12.22
N LEU A 13 -14.60 -5.94 -10.91
CA LEU A 13 -15.64 -6.16 -9.90
C LEU A 13 -16.78 -5.14 -10.02
N PHE A 14 -16.46 -3.87 -10.28
CA PHE A 14 -17.46 -2.83 -10.50
C PHE A 14 -18.30 -3.09 -11.76
N ILE A 15 -17.66 -3.48 -12.86
CA ILE A 15 -18.33 -3.89 -14.11
C ILE A 15 -19.22 -5.10 -13.85
N LEU A 16 -18.75 -6.09 -13.09
CA LEU A 16 -19.53 -7.26 -12.71
C LEU A 16 -20.80 -6.84 -11.94
N VAL A 17 -20.64 -6.01 -10.90
CA VAL A 17 -21.75 -5.45 -10.08
C VAL A 17 -22.75 -4.67 -10.93
N ALA A 18 -22.28 -3.85 -11.87
CA ALA A 18 -23.14 -3.09 -12.79
C ALA A 18 -23.92 -4.00 -13.75
N LEU A 19 -23.28 -5.05 -14.27
CA LEU A 19 -23.93 -6.07 -15.11
C LEU A 19 -25.03 -6.81 -14.33
N PHE A 20 -24.79 -7.14 -13.05
CA PHE A 20 -25.79 -7.77 -12.18
C PHE A 20 -27.06 -6.90 -12.00
N TYR A 21 -26.92 -5.58 -11.96
CA TYR A 21 -28.06 -4.65 -11.81
C TYR A 21 -28.88 -4.49 -13.11
N SER A 22 -28.22 -4.55 -14.27
CA SER A 22 -28.86 -4.26 -15.57
C SER A 22 -29.77 -5.36 -16.13
N ILE A 23 -29.71 -6.62 -15.62
CA ILE A 23 -30.32 -7.79 -16.28
C ILE A 23 -31.34 -8.55 -15.38
N ASN A 24 -31.83 -7.97 -14.27
CA ASN A 24 -32.64 -8.72 -13.27
C ASN A 24 -31.95 -10.02 -12.80
N LEU A 25 -30.62 -10.07 -12.85
CA LEU A 25 -29.84 -11.27 -12.55
C LEU A 25 -29.94 -11.67 -11.07
N LEU A 26 -30.22 -10.69 -10.20
CA LEU A 26 -30.40 -10.86 -8.76
C LEU A 26 -31.52 -11.85 -8.46
N ASP A 27 -32.69 -11.65 -9.07
CA ASP A 27 -33.86 -12.52 -8.88
C ASP A 27 -33.58 -13.94 -9.37
N ARG A 28 -32.88 -14.09 -10.50
CA ARG A 28 -32.46 -15.41 -11.01
C ARG A 28 -31.51 -16.12 -10.06
N PHE A 29 -30.60 -15.39 -9.42
CA PHE A 29 -29.67 -15.96 -8.45
C PHE A 29 -30.38 -16.38 -7.17
N THR A 30 -31.32 -15.57 -6.67
CA THR A 30 -32.18 -15.94 -5.53
C THR A 30 -32.95 -17.24 -5.83
N LEU A 31 -33.49 -17.39 -7.04
CA LEU A 31 -34.16 -18.61 -7.48
C LEU A 31 -33.23 -19.82 -7.54
N LEU A 32 -31.97 -19.64 -7.98
CA LEU A 32 -30.97 -20.70 -7.98
C LEU A 32 -30.62 -21.16 -6.56
N VAL A 33 -30.54 -20.22 -5.61
CA VAL A 33 -30.35 -20.54 -4.18
C VAL A 33 -31.56 -21.32 -3.64
N TYR A 34 -32.79 -20.93 -4.00
CA TYR A 34 -34.00 -21.69 -3.66
C TYR A 34 -33.94 -23.14 -4.16
N ASP A 35 -33.68 -23.34 -5.45
CA ASP A 35 -33.61 -24.68 -6.05
C ASP A 35 -32.55 -25.55 -5.36
N PHE A 36 -31.35 -24.99 -5.13
CA PHE A 36 -30.28 -25.67 -4.42
C PHE A 36 -30.71 -26.08 -3.00
N LEU A 37 -31.28 -25.17 -2.23
CA LEU A 37 -31.72 -25.44 -0.85
C LEU A 37 -32.84 -26.48 -0.80
N ILE A 38 -33.79 -26.44 -1.74
CA ILE A 38 -34.88 -27.41 -1.83
C ILE A 38 -34.34 -28.80 -2.13
N ARG A 39 -33.43 -28.94 -3.10
CA ARG A 39 -32.87 -30.26 -3.49
C ARG A 39 -31.92 -30.88 -2.47
N THR A 40 -31.14 -30.05 -1.77
CA THR A 40 -30.06 -30.52 -0.87
C THR A 40 -30.49 -30.75 0.57
N THR A 41 -31.62 -30.18 1.01
CA THR A 41 -32.07 -30.29 2.40
C THR A 41 -33.05 -31.47 2.54
N PRO A 42 -32.63 -32.61 3.12
CA PRO A 42 -33.51 -33.75 3.34
C PRO A 42 -34.57 -33.39 4.39
N VAL A 43 -35.79 -33.86 4.17
CA VAL A 43 -36.92 -33.67 5.08
C VAL A 43 -37.36 -35.04 5.61
N GLN A 44 -37.29 -35.22 6.93
CA GLN A 44 -37.93 -36.36 7.58
C GLN A 44 -39.45 -36.20 7.59
N ILE A 45 -40.14 -37.23 7.13
CA ILE A 45 -41.61 -37.33 7.13
C ILE A 45 -42.09 -37.39 8.59
N ASP A 46 -43.05 -36.54 8.93
CA ASP A 46 -43.85 -36.72 10.15
C ASP A 46 -44.97 -37.73 9.89
N GLU A 47 -44.83 -38.94 10.43
CA GLU A 47 -45.79 -40.05 10.30
C GLU A 47 -47.17 -39.72 10.89
N ASN A 48 -47.27 -38.70 11.75
CA ASN A 48 -48.53 -38.28 12.35
C ASN A 48 -49.40 -37.43 11.42
N VAL A 49 -48.89 -37.05 10.25
CA VAL A 49 -49.63 -36.25 9.27
C VAL A 49 -50.73 -37.13 8.64
N PRO A 50 -52.02 -36.76 8.77
CA PRO A 50 -53.13 -37.63 8.38
C PRO A 50 -53.48 -37.47 6.89
N VAL A 51 -52.51 -37.36 5.99
CA VAL A 51 -52.73 -37.12 4.55
C VAL A 51 -52.34 -38.37 3.76
N MET A 52 -53.21 -38.80 2.85
CA MET A 52 -52.98 -39.91 1.91
C MET A 52 -53.49 -39.53 0.52
N LEU A 53 -52.89 -40.10 -0.51
CA LEU A 53 -53.33 -39.97 -1.90
C LEU A 53 -53.79 -41.33 -2.41
N VAL A 54 -55.00 -41.40 -2.95
CA VAL A 54 -55.48 -42.53 -3.76
C VAL A 54 -55.51 -42.06 -5.21
N SER A 55 -54.69 -42.66 -6.05
CA SER A 55 -54.54 -42.21 -7.44
C SER A 55 -54.63 -43.37 -8.42
N ALA A 56 -55.32 -43.14 -9.53
CA ALA A 56 -55.26 -44.07 -10.66
C ALA A 56 -53.84 -44.06 -11.24
N THR A 57 -53.21 -45.23 -11.31
CA THR A 57 -51.86 -45.39 -11.89
C THR A 57 -51.94 -45.88 -13.34
N GLU A 58 -50.83 -45.91 -14.07
CA GLU A 58 -50.78 -46.48 -15.43
C GLU A 58 -51.27 -47.93 -15.50
N ARG A 59 -51.29 -48.64 -14.37
CA ARG A 59 -51.81 -50.02 -14.27
C ARG A 59 -53.33 -50.08 -14.18
N PHE A 60 -54.01 -48.95 -13.97
CA PHE A 60 -55.47 -48.91 -13.84
C PHE A 60 -56.13 -49.51 -15.07
N SER A 61 -55.91 -48.92 -16.26
CA SER A 61 -56.60 -49.35 -17.48
C SER A 61 -56.24 -50.79 -17.88
N SER A 62 -55.03 -51.28 -17.56
CA SER A 62 -54.63 -52.66 -17.83
C SER A 62 -55.24 -53.69 -16.86
N GLN A 63 -55.57 -53.30 -15.63
CA GLN A 63 -56.21 -54.18 -14.64
C GLN A 63 -57.74 -54.14 -14.68
N THR A 64 -58.34 -52.98 -14.99
CA THR A 64 -59.80 -52.79 -14.99
C THR A 64 -60.42 -52.87 -16.39
N GLY A 65 -59.60 -52.76 -17.44
CA GLY A 65 -60.04 -52.83 -18.83
C GLY A 65 -60.68 -51.54 -19.38
N HIS A 66 -60.68 -50.45 -18.61
CA HIS A 66 -61.16 -49.14 -19.03
C HIS A 66 -60.44 -48.00 -18.29
N ASP A 67 -60.53 -46.78 -18.81
CA ASP A 67 -60.01 -45.61 -18.12
C ASP A 67 -60.89 -45.24 -16.91
N PRO A 68 -60.31 -44.63 -15.86
CA PRO A 68 -61.04 -44.24 -14.66
C PRO A 68 -62.19 -43.29 -14.98
N GLY A 69 -63.40 -43.68 -14.62
CA GLY A 69 -64.65 -42.98 -14.94
C GLY A 69 -65.51 -42.64 -13.73
N ARG A 70 -66.70 -42.09 -13.96
CA ARG A 70 -67.59 -41.61 -12.88
C ARG A 70 -68.05 -42.72 -11.95
N ASP A 71 -68.27 -43.92 -12.49
CA ASP A 71 -68.70 -45.07 -11.72
C ASP A 71 -67.59 -45.58 -10.77
N ASP A 72 -66.32 -45.48 -11.18
CA ASP A 72 -65.18 -45.84 -10.35
C ASP A 72 -65.00 -44.86 -9.20
N TYR A 73 -65.17 -43.57 -9.46
CA TYR A 73 -65.12 -42.55 -8.42
C TYR A 73 -66.29 -42.65 -7.45
N ALA A 74 -67.49 -43.01 -7.92
CA ALA A 74 -68.63 -43.27 -7.06
C ALA A 74 -68.37 -44.44 -6.11
N LYS A 75 -67.86 -45.57 -6.64
CA LYS A 75 -67.45 -46.72 -5.82
C LYS A 75 -66.34 -46.38 -4.84
N LEU A 76 -65.34 -45.63 -5.30
CA LEU A 76 -64.21 -45.22 -4.47
C LEU A 76 -64.66 -44.34 -3.30
N ILE A 77 -65.58 -43.39 -3.52
CA ILE A 77 -66.14 -42.56 -2.45
C ILE A 77 -66.85 -43.42 -1.39
N GLU A 78 -67.62 -44.43 -1.80
CA GLU A 78 -68.25 -45.36 -0.83
C GLU A 78 -67.21 -46.15 -0.02
N LEU A 79 -66.15 -46.63 -0.66
CA LEU A 79 -65.05 -47.34 0.02
C LEU A 79 -64.31 -46.41 0.99
N LEU A 80 -64.11 -45.15 0.61
CA LEU A 80 -63.45 -44.14 1.44
C LEU A 80 -64.37 -43.50 2.48
N SER A 81 -65.59 -44.01 2.69
CA SER A 81 -66.57 -43.46 3.64
C SER A 81 -66.08 -43.39 5.10
N LYS A 82 -65.14 -44.25 5.49
CA LYS A 82 -64.48 -44.25 6.81
C LYS A 82 -63.43 -43.14 6.96
N SER A 83 -62.97 -42.54 5.86
CA SER A 83 -62.10 -41.38 5.92
C SER A 83 -62.80 -40.18 6.53
N LYS A 84 -62.01 -39.25 7.07
CA LYS A 84 -62.54 -38.06 7.71
C LYS A 84 -62.90 -37.00 6.68
N ILE A 85 -62.06 -36.84 5.65
CA ILE A 85 -62.28 -35.95 4.52
C ILE A 85 -61.81 -36.63 3.24
N ILE A 86 -62.56 -36.42 2.17
CA ILE A 86 -62.20 -36.78 0.80
C ILE A 86 -61.98 -35.49 0.01
N VAL A 87 -60.76 -35.24 -0.43
CA VAL A 87 -60.41 -34.11 -1.30
C VAL A 87 -60.34 -34.61 -2.73
N SER A 88 -61.09 -34.01 -3.64
CA SER A 88 -61.01 -34.35 -5.05
C SER A 88 -60.09 -33.37 -5.77
N ASP A 89 -59.13 -33.89 -6.53
CA ASP A 89 -58.37 -33.15 -7.54
C ASP A 89 -58.81 -33.56 -8.96
N ILE A 90 -60.02 -34.11 -9.09
CA ILE A 90 -60.49 -34.68 -10.35
C ILE A 90 -61.23 -33.61 -11.13
N PHE A 91 -60.74 -33.36 -12.34
CA PHE A 91 -61.49 -32.70 -13.38
C PHE A 91 -62.17 -33.74 -14.24
N PHE A 92 -63.49 -33.65 -14.40
CA PHE A 92 -64.14 -34.36 -15.48
C PHE A 92 -64.12 -33.41 -16.70
N PRO A 93 -63.78 -33.82 -17.91
CA PRO A 93 -63.68 -32.90 -19.05
C PRO A 93 -64.99 -32.88 -19.85
N SER A 94 -65.88 -33.88 -19.68
CA SER A 94 -67.15 -33.98 -20.39
C SER A 94 -68.17 -34.83 -19.62
N PRO A 95 -69.48 -34.62 -19.81
CA PRO A 95 -70.52 -35.52 -19.33
C PRO A 95 -70.34 -36.97 -19.83
N GLN A 96 -70.49 -37.97 -18.96
CA GLN A 96 -70.67 -39.38 -19.32
C GLN A 96 -72.18 -39.70 -19.36
N SER A 97 -72.56 -40.98 -19.27
CA SER A 97 -73.97 -41.38 -19.26
C SER A 97 -74.73 -40.76 -18.07
N LYS A 98 -75.97 -40.32 -18.30
CA LYS A 98 -76.84 -39.77 -17.24
C LYS A 98 -76.95 -40.69 -16.01
N LYS A 99 -76.84 -42.01 -16.20
CA LYS A 99 -76.85 -43.02 -15.14
C LYS A 99 -75.60 -42.95 -14.27
N SER A 100 -74.41 -42.85 -14.88
CA SER A 100 -73.13 -42.75 -14.18
C SER A 100 -73.01 -41.42 -13.40
N ASP A 101 -73.57 -40.33 -13.95
CA ASP A 101 -73.63 -39.02 -13.30
C ASP A 101 -74.49 -39.04 -12.05
N MET A 102 -75.67 -39.65 -12.16
CA MET A 102 -76.56 -39.83 -11.02
C MET A 102 -75.91 -40.71 -9.95
N TYR A 103 -75.18 -41.77 -10.34
CA TYR A 103 -74.51 -42.64 -9.39
C TYR A 103 -73.43 -41.90 -8.59
N LEU A 104 -72.53 -41.17 -9.28
CA LEU A 104 -71.52 -40.35 -8.63
C LEU A 104 -72.15 -39.27 -7.73
N ARG A 105 -73.16 -38.55 -8.25
CA ARG A 105 -73.86 -37.51 -7.47
C ARG A 105 -74.51 -38.08 -6.21
N ASN A 106 -75.19 -39.22 -6.31
CA ASN A 106 -75.85 -39.83 -5.16
C ASN A 106 -74.84 -40.26 -4.09
N SER A 107 -73.69 -40.80 -4.50
CA SER A 107 -72.60 -41.10 -3.57
C SER A 107 -72.03 -39.84 -2.92
N MET A 108 -71.86 -38.76 -3.70
CA MET A 108 -71.44 -37.46 -3.17
C MET A 108 -72.44 -36.86 -2.17
N ILE A 109 -73.75 -36.95 -2.43
CA ILE A 109 -74.80 -36.46 -1.51
C ILE A 109 -74.73 -37.21 -0.17
N LYS A 110 -74.58 -38.54 -0.24
CA LYS A 110 -74.54 -39.42 0.93
C LYS A 110 -73.38 -39.09 1.87
N HIS A 111 -72.26 -38.61 1.33
CA HIS A 111 -71.04 -38.25 2.08
C HIS A 111 -70.68 -36.76 1.93
N SER A 112 -71.70 -35.90 1.73
CA SER A 112 -71.54 -34.49 1.36
C SER A 112 -70.85 -33.61 2.40
N ASP A 113 -70.83 -34.07 3.66
CA ASP A 113 -70.14 -33.44 4.81
C ASP A 113 -68.65 -33.77 4.88
N LYS A 114 -68.16 -34.68 4.03
CA LYS A 114 -66.74 -35.11 4.01
C LYS A 114 -66.04 -34.77 2.71
N ILE A 115 -66.78 -34.51 1.63
CA ILE A 115 -66.20 -34.30 0.30
C ILE A 115 -65.93 -32.82 0.06
N ILE A 116 -64.73 -32.52 -0.44
CA ILE A 116 -64.33 -31.18 -0.89
C ILE A 116 -64.04 -31.24 -2.39
N LEU A 117 -64.82 -30.48 -3.16
CA LEU A 117 -64.62 -30.37 -4.61
C LEU A 117 -63.80 -29.13 -4.99
N PRO A 118 -62.98 -29.22 -6.05
CA PRO A 118 -62.14 -28.13 -6.49
C PRO A 118 -62.96 -27.09 -7.28
N VAL A 119 -62.63 -25.82 -7.05
CA VAL A 119 -62.99 -24.68 -7.92
C VAL A 119 -61.70 -24.01 -8.40
N PHE A 120 -61.69 -23.35 -9.55
CA PHE A 120 -60.46 -22.76 -10.06
C PHE A 120 -60.76 -21.60 -11.01
N THR A 121 -59.75 -20.80 -11.31
CA THR A 121 -59.84 -19.72 -12.28
C THR A 121 -59.47 -20.23 -13.67
N PRO A 122 -60.23 -19.89 -14.74
CA PRO A 122 -59.90 -20.34 -16.09
C PRO A 122 -58.71 -19.59 -16.71
N TYR A 123 -58.19 -18.57 -16.02
CA TYR A 123 -57.04 -17.77 -16.44
C TYR A 123 -56.11 -17.50 -15.25
N ARG A 124 -54.85 -17.17 -15.56
CA ARG A 124 -53.84 -16.84 -14.57
C ARG A 124 -54.19 -15.54 -13.86
N ILE A 125 -54.22 -15.58 -12.53
CA ILE A 125 -54.57 -14.43 -11.68
C ILE A 125 -53.46 -13.37 -11.76
N SER A 126 -53.83 -12.10 -11.99
CA SER A 126 -52.91 -10.96 -12.07
C SER A 126 -52.59 -10.39 -10.69
N LYS A 127 -51.44 -9.71 -10.55
CA LYS A 127 -51.08 -8.97 -9.32
C LYS A 127 -52.03 -7.80 -9.04
N GLU A 128 -52.66 -7.23 -10.06
CA GLU A 128 -53.62 -6.11 -9.93
C GLU A 128 -54.90 -6.52 -9.19
N GLN A 129 -55.24 -7.80 -9.23
CA GLN A 129 -56.43 -8.38 -8.58
C GLN A 129 -56.22 -8.64 -7.07
N LYS A 130 -55.07 -8.27 -6.51
CA LYS A 130 -54.67 -8.63 -5.14
C LYS A 130 -55.40 -7.82 -4.05
N ARG A 131 -55.80 -8.52 -2.99
CA ARG A 131 -56.27 -8.00 -1.69
C ARG A 131 -55.28 -8.37 -0.57
N GLU A 132 -55.57 -7.94 0.65
CA GLU A 132 -54.71 -8.18 1.82
C GLU A 132 -54.45 -9.68 2.10
N PHE A 133 -55.45 -10.54 1.88
CA PHE A 133 -55.36 -11.99 2.16
C PHE A 133 -55.72 -12.89 0.96
N GLY A 134 -55.93 -12.35 -0.23
CA GLY A 134 -56.29 -13.16 -1.39
C GLY A 134 -56.44 -12.35 -2.66
N TYR A 135 -57.11 -12.91 -3.67
CA TYR A 135 -57.27 -12.28 -4.98
C TYR A 135 -58.73 -12.15 -5.38
N THR A 136 -59.12 -11.04 -5.98
CA THR A 136 -60.46 -10.87 -6.56
C THR A 136 -60.45 -11.45 -7.97
N VAL A 137 -61.36 -12.37 -8.26
CA VAL A 137 -61.44 -13.02 -9.57
C VAL A 137 -62.76 -12.69 -10.23
N ASP A 138 -62.72 -12.45 -11.54
CA ASP A 138 -63.88 -12.03 -12.33
C ASP A 138 -64.67 -13.25 -12.80
N LEU A 139 -63.98 -14.36 -13.09
CA LEU A 139 -64.61 -15.66 -13.34
C LEU A 139 -64.04 -16.73 -12.42
N LEU A 140 -64.96 -17.52 -11.85
CA LEU A 140 -64.66 -18.77 -11.16
C LEU A 140 -65.25 -19.90 -11.99
N ASN A 141 -64.41 -20.84 -12.41
CA ASN A 141 -64.85 -22.03 -13.10
C ASN A 141 -65.29 -23.09 -12.09
N GLU A 142 -66.58 -23.36 -12.14
CA GLU A 142 -67.28 -24.40 -11.41
C GLU A 142 -67.62 -25.52 -12.39
N ASN A 143 -66.59 -26.15 -12.98
CA ASN A 143 -66.67 -27.14 -14.08
C ASN A 143 -67.87 -28.12 -13.98
N TYR A 144 -68.36 -28.40 -12.75
CA TYR A 144 -69.59 -29.16 -12.52
C TYR A 144 -70.45 -28.55 -11.41
N GLN A 145 -71.15 -27.46 -11.70
CA GLN A 145 -72.18 -26.91 -10.79
C GLN A 145 -73.17 -28.00 -10.30
N TYR A 146 -73.49 -28.95 -11.18
CA TYR A 146 -74.32 -30.12 -10.85
C TYR A 146 -73.76 -30.98 -9.71
N PHE A 147 -72.44 -31.23 -9.65
CA PHE A 147 -71.80 -31.99 -8.57
C PHE A 147 -71.41 -31.11 -7.39
N GLN A 148 -71.06 -29.85 -7.62
CA GLN A 148 -70.74 -28.91 -6.53
C GLN A 148 -71.95 -28.60 -5.66
N SER A 149 -73.15 -28.52 -6.25
CA SER A 149 -74.41 -28.42 -5.48
C SER A 149 -74.71 -29.65 -4.63
N ALA A 150 -74.01 -30.78 -4.84
CA ALA A 150 -74.20 -32.04 -4.10
C ALA A 150 -73.31 -32.16 -2.87
N VAL A 151 -72.34 -31.27 -2.68
CA VAL A 151 -71.39 -31.29 -1.55
C VAL A 151 -71.51 -30.02 -0.72
N LYS A 152 -71.18 -30.10 0.57
CA LYS A 152 -71.23 -28.94 1.48
C LYS A 152 -70.03 -28.02 1.32
N TYR A 153 -68.89 -28.55 0.85
CA TYR A 153 -67.61 -27.85 0.88
C TYR A 153 -66.96 -27.80 -0.51
N THR A 154 -66.52 -26.61 -0.89
CA THR A 154 -65.64 -26.37 -2.03
C THR A 154 -64.36 -25.67 -1.57
N GLY A 155 -63.28 -25.86 -2.30
CA GLY A 155 -62.00 -25.21 -2.07
C GLY A 155 -61.30 -24.91 -3.40
N HIS A 156 -60.60 -23.79 -3.49
CA HIS A 156 -59.98 -23.42 -4.76
C HIS A 156 -58.63 -24.10 -4.96
N ILE A 157 -58.27 -24.36 -6.22
CA ILE A 157 -56.95 -24.82 -6.61
C ILE A 157 -56.31 -23.86 -7.61
N ASN A 158 -54.99 -23.70 -7.50
CA ASN A 158 -54.21 -22.99 -8.50
C ASN A 158 -53.69 -23.99 -9.54
N VAL A 159 -54.26 -23.98 -10.74
CA VAL A 159 -53.85 -24.86 -11.86
C VAL A 159 -52.68 -24.31 -12.66
N PHE A 160 -52.45 -23.00 -12.62
CA PHE A 160 -51.38 -22.37 -13.40
C PHE A 160 -50.03 -22.55 -12.70
N PRO A 161 -48.95 -22.90 -13.41
CA PRO A 161 -47.62 -22.92 -12.83
C PRO A 161 -47.13 -21.52 -12.47
N ASP A 162 -46.27 -21.46 -11.45
CA ASP A 162 -45.56 -20.22 -11.11
C ASP A 162 -44.58 -19.84 -12.22
N SER A 163 -44.33 -18.54 -12.40
CA SER A 163 -43.44 -18.06 -13.46
C SER A 163 -42.00 -18.52 -13.27
N ASP A 164 -41.59 -18.80 -12.03
CA ASP A 164 -40.25 -19.24 -11.70
C ASP A 164 -40.08 -20.76 -11.73
N THR A 165 -41.17 -21.54 -11.70
CA THR A 165 -41.20 -23.02 -11.62
C THR A 165 -40.45 -23.62 -10.42
N ILE A 166 -39.92 -22.79 -9.51
CA ILE A 166 -39.02 -23.18 -8.41
C ILE A 166 -39.72 -23.02 -7.04
N VAL A 167 -40.54 -22.00 -6.85
CA VAL A 167 -41.27 -21.83 -5.59
C VAL A 167 -42.75 -21.86 -5.90
N ARG A 168 -43.44 -22.92 -5.43
CA ARG A 168 -44.89 -23.01 -5.61
C ARG A 168 -45.59 -22.07 -4.65
N LYS A 169 -46.18 -21.02 -5.20
CA LYS A 169 -46.95 -20.02 -4.46
C LYS A 169 -48.44 -20.31 -4.64
N CYS A 170 -49.08 -20.71 -3.55
CA CYS A 170 -50.51 -20.96 -3.55
C CYS A 170 -51.25 -19.74 -3.01
N PRO A 171 -52.14 -19.12 -3.81
CA PRO A 171 -53.08 -18.12 -3.30
C PRO A 171 -53.82 -18.70 -2.09
N ALA A 172 -53.80 -17.99 -0.97
CA ALA A 172 -54.46 -18.49 0.23
C ALA A 172 -55.99 -18.44 0.07
N PHE A 173 -56.50 -17.38 -0.56
CA PHE A 173 -57.91 -17.14 -0.82
C PHE A 173 -58.12 -16.53 -2.20
N ILE A 174 -59.25 -16.87 -2.84
CA ILE A 174 -59.79 -16.13 -3.98
C ILE A 174 -61.20 -15.64 -3.64
N TYR A 175 -61.56 -14.47 -4.12
CA TYR A 175 -62.83 -13.79 -3.87
C TYR A 175 -63.60 -13.70 -5.18
N TYR A 176 -64.72 -14.39 -5.26
CA TYR A 176 -65.64 -14.35 -6.40
C TYR A 176 -67.01 -13.88 -5.92
N LYS A 177 -67.56 -12.83 -6.55
CA LYS A 177 -68.84 -12.20 -6.16
C LYS A 177 -68.94 -11.89 -4.65
N GLY A 178 -67.83 -11.49 -4.03
CA GLY A 178 -67.76 -11.16 -2.60
C GLY A 178 -67.63 -12.36 -1.64
N VAL A 179 -67.66 -13.60 -2.15
CA VAL A 179 -67.48 -14.82 -1.36
C VAL A 179 -66.02 -15.25 -1.38
N ALA A 180 -65.47 -15.57 -0.20
CA ALA A 180 -64.10 -16.06 -0.06
C ALA A 180 -64.05 -17.58 -0.23
N HIS A 181 -63.25 -18.04 -1.18
CA HIS A 181 -62.94 -19.45 -1.40
C HIS A 181 -61.51 -19.71 -0.93
N PRO A 182 -61.30 -20.40 0.22
CA PRO A 182 -59.96 -20.77 0.67
C PRO A 182 -59.33 -21.80 -0.26
N HIS A 183 -57.99 -21.88 -0.26
CA HIS A 183 -57.28 -22.93 -0.97
C HIS A 183 -57.75 -24.30 -0.49
N ILE A 184 -57.81 -25.30 -1.36
CA ILE A 184 -58.39 -26.62 -1.04
C ILE A 184 -57.71 -27.28 0.17
N ALA A 185 -56.40 -27.11 0.31
CA ALA A 185 -55.62 -27.56 1.47
C ALA A 185 -56.03 -26.87 2.79
N ILE A 186 -56.28 -25.55 2.74
CA ILE A 186 -56.75 -24.76 3.88
C ILE A 186 -58.18 -25.18 4.24
N ARG A 187 -59.02 -25.43 3.24
CA ARG A 187 -60.40 -25.92 3.41
C ARG A 187 -60.43 -27.30 4.07
N ALA A 188 -59.61 -28.23 3.61
CA ALA A 188 -59.50 -29.55 4.23
C ALA A 188 -59.01 -29.46 5.67
N PHE A 189 -58.02 -28.61 5.94
CA PHE A 189 -57.54 -28.39 7.30
C PHE A 189 -58.63 -27.82 8.23
N SER A 190 -59.43 -26.87 7.75
CA SER A 190 -60.55 -26.29 8.52
C SER A 190 -61.58 -27.36 8.87
N VAL A 191 -62.03 -28.11 7.86
CA VAL A 191 -63.05 -29.16 8.03
C VAL A 191 -62.53 -30.27 8.96
N TYR A 192 -61.25 -30.64 8.87
CA TYR A 192 -60.65 -31.71 9.67
C TYR A 192 -60.67 -31.36 11.16
N HIS A 193 -60.46 -30.08 11.48
CA HIS A 193 -60.42 -29.56 12.83
C HIS A 193 -61.78 -29.00 13.30
N ARG A 194 -62.88 -29.36 12.62
CA ARG A 194 -64.27 -28.91 12.93
C ARG A 194 -64.44 -27.38 12.81
N ASP A 195 -63.97 -26.81 11.72
CA ASP A 195 -64.09 -25.38 11.37
C ASP A 195 -63.54 -24.43 12.43
N LYS A 196 -62.51 -24.85 13.17
CA LYS A 196 -61.75 -23.94 14.03
C LYS A 196 -61.24 -22.74 13.20
N PRO A 197 -61.31 -21.51 13.74
CA PRO A 197 -60.85 -20.33 13.03
C PRO A 197 -59.37 -20.48 12.72
N ILE A 198 -59.04 -20.38 11.43
CA ILE A 198 -57.66 -20.35 10.96
C ILE A 198 -57.17 -18.92 11.13
N SER A 199 -56.15 -18.72 11.97
CA SER A 199 -55.50 -17.42 12.08
C SER A 199 -54.46 -17.29 10.98
N THR A 200 -54.39 -16.09 10.38
CA THR A 200 -53.36 -15.75 9.41
C THR A 200 -52.34 -14.85 10.09
N SER A 201 -51.06 -15.18 9.96
CA SER A 201 -49.99 -14.29 10.44
C SER A 201 -49.46 -13.46 9.27
N ILE A 202 -49.35 -12.15 9.52
CA ILE A 202 -48.76 -11.17 8.60
C ILE A 202 -47.23 -11.28 8.60
N PHE A 203 -46.65 -11.81 9.69
CA PHE A 203 -45.22 -12.06 9.81
C PHE A 203 -44.95 -13.56 9.64
N THR A 204 -44.25 -13.91 8.55
CA THR A 204 -43.71 -15.25 8.27
C THR A 204 -42.75 -15.75 9.37
N PHE A 205 -42.21 -14.84 10.20
CA PHE A 205 -41.25 -15.17 11.27
C PHE A 205 -41.90 -15.55 12.62
N GLN A 206 -43.23 -15.55 12.76
CA GLN A 206 -43.84 -16.01 14.02
C GLN A 206 -43.63 -17.51 14.25
N LYS A 207 -43.47 -17.87 15.53
CA LYS A 207 -43.36 -19.25 16.02
C LYS A 207 -44.47 -20.10 15.37
N LYS A 208 -44.10 -21.20 14.70
CA LYS A 208 -44.99 -22.19 14.07
C LYS A 208 -46.01 -22.74 15.09
N ALA A 209 -47.03 -21.97 15.42
CA ALA A 209 -48.12 -22.39 16.30
C ALA A 209 -49.09 -23.25 15.49
N LYS A 210 -49.57 -24.35 16.06
CA LYS A 210 -50.52 -25.25 15.39
C LYS A 210 -51.80 -24.47 15.05
N GLY A 211 -52.19 -24.47 13.77
CA GLY A 211 -53.41 -23.81 13.28
C GLY A 211 -53.23 -22.36 12.77
N ILE A 212 -52.00 -21.83 12.72
CA ILE A 212 -51.69 -20.55 12.07
C ILE A 212 -51.07 -20.81 10.70
N ILE A 213 -51.63 -20.20 9.65
CA ILE A 213 -51.10 -20.30 8.28
C ILE A 213 -50.34 -19.01 7.97
N PRO A 214 -49.01 -19.07 7.72
CA PRO A 214 -48.25 -17.89 7.34
C PRO A 214 -48.60 -17.50 5.90
N ILE A 215 -49.18 -16.32 5.73
CA ILE A 215 -49.49 -15.75 4.42
C ILE A 215 -48.53 -14.60 4.18
N ASN A 216 -47.84 -14.62 3.05
CA ASN A 216 -46.96 -13.52 2.69
C ASN A 216 -47.80 -12.29 2.28
N LYS A 217 -47.66 -11.18 3.01
CA LYS A 217 -48.40 -9.94 2.74
C LYS A 217 -48.13 -9.37 1.34
N ARG A 218 -46.97 -9.67 0.73
CA ARG A 218 -46.58 -9.11 -0.58
C ARG A 218 -47.31 -9.76 -1.75
N ASP A 219 -47.68 -11.04 -1.64
CA ASP A 219 -48.34 -11.79 -2.72
C ASP A 219 -49.57 -12.58 -2.26
N ALA A 220 -50.03 -12.43 -1.01
CA ALA A 220 -51.21 -13.11 -0.45
C ALA A 220 -51.20 -14.63 -0.65
N CYS A 221 -50.01 -15.22 -0.75
CA CYS A 221 -49.78 -16.64 -0.98
C CYS A 221 -49.11 -17.28 0.23
N PHE A 222 -49.27 -18.60 0.36
CA PHE A 222 -48.38 -19.44 1.16
C PHE A 222 -47.51 -20.28 0.24
N ASN A 223 -46.28 -20.57 0.67
CA ASN A 223 -45.31 -21.31 -0.13
C ASN A 223 -45.32 -22.80 0.25
N ILE A 224 -45.37 -23.68 -0.75
CA ILE A 224 -45.26 -25.13 -0.55
C ILE A 224 -43.81 -25.52 -0.35
N ARG A 225 -43.54 -26.36 0.65
CA ARG A 225 -42.24 -27.02 0.81
C ARG A 225 -42.25 -28.32 0.01
N PHE A 226 -41.72 -28.28 -1.22
CA PHE A 226 -41.68 -29.49 -2.04
C PHE A 226 -40.83 -30.58 -1.39
N LEU A 227 -41.40 -31.78 -1.33
CA LEU A 227 -40.70 -33.00 -0.96
C LEU A 227 -40.32 -33.75 -2.23
N LYS A 228 -39.23 -34.51 -2.15
CA LYS A 228 -38.88 -35.42 -3.24
C LYS A 228 -39.98 -36.47 -3.40
N PRO A 229 -40.40 -36.83 -4.61
CA PRO A 229 -41.50 -37.78 -4.83
C PRO A 229 -41.32 -39.11 -4.10
N GLU A 230 -40.08 -39.61 -4.00
CA GLU A 230 -39.78 -40.86 -3.29
C GLU A 230 -40.06 -40.77 -1.79
N THR A 231 -40.01 -39.55 -1.23
CA THR A 231 -40.35 -39.29 0.19
C THR A 231 -41.85 -39.36 0.45
N LEU A 232 -42.69 -39.36 -0.58
CA LEU A 232 -44.15 -39.45 -0.43
C LEU A 232 -44.73 -40.80 -0.83
N ALA A 233 -43.89 -41.73 -1.31
CA ALA A 233 -44.32 -43.01 -1.87
C ALA A 233 -45.22 -43.81 -0.90
N ASP A 234 -44.90 -43.83 0.39
CA ASP A 234 -45.66 -44.56 1.42
C ASP A 234 -47.05 -43.98 1.71
N MET A 235 -47.34 -42.78 1.20
CA MET A 235 -48.62 -42.11 1.33
C MET A 235 -49.47 -42.19 0.06
N VAL A 236 -48.97 -42.82 -1.01
CA VAL A 236 -49.66 -42.96 -2.30
C VAL A 236 -50.15 -44.39 -2.47
N TYR A 237 -51.47 -44.55 -2.63
CA TYR A 237 -52.15 -45.81 -2.79
C TYR A 237 -52.77 -45.93 -4.20
N PRO A 238 -52.53 -47.02 -4.93
CA PRO A 238 -53.13 -47.23 -6.24
C PRO A 238 -54.66 -47.40 -6.15
N MET A 239 -55.40 -46.63 -6.94
CA MET A 239 -56.88 -46.66 -6.97
C MET A 239 -57.41 -48.05 -7.34
N GLU A 240 -56.77 -48.73 -8.30
CA GLU A 240 -57.15 -50.07 -8.74
C GLU A 240 -57.05 -51.11 -7.60
N ASP A 241 -56.09 -50.97 -6.70
CA ASP A 241 -55.90 -51.89 -5.57
C ASP A 241 -56.92 -51.62 -4.46
N VAL A 242 -57.39 -50.38 -4.31
CA VAL A 242 -58.50 -50.03 -3.40
C VAL A 242 -59.83 -50.56 -3.94
N LEU A 243 -60.12 -50.36 -5.24
CA LEU A 243 -61.37 -50.80 -5.86
C LEU A 243 -61.52 -52.33 -5.90
N THR A 244 -60.41 -53.06 -6.11
CA THR A 244 -60.39 -54.53 -6.12
C THR A 244 -60.37 -55.14 -4.72
N GLY A 245 -60.24 -54.32 -3.67
CA GLY A 245 -60.24 -54.76 -2.28
C GLY A 245 -58.90 -55.31 -1.77
N LYS A 246 -57.81 -55.20 -2.54
CA LYS A 246 -56.45 -55.55 -2.08
C LYS A 246 -56.00 -54.66 -0.92
N ILE A 247 -56.39 -53.39 -0.95
CA ILE A 247 -56.18 -52.43 0.15
C ILE A 247 -57.46 -52.32 0.96
N GLN A 248 -57.38 -52.64 2.25
CA GLN A 248 -58.54 -52.53 3.14
C GLN A 248 -58.89 -51.07 3.44
N PRO A 249 -60.16 -50.66 3.33
CA PRO A 249 -60.59 -49.29 3.58
C PRO A 249 -60.29 -48.72 4.97
N ASP A 250 -60.06 -49.58 5.97
CA ASP A 250 -59.77 -49.17 7.35
C ASP A 250 -58.47 -48.36 7.51
N ILE A 251 -57.52 -48.51 6.58
CA ILE A 251 -56.27 -47.73 6.56
C ILE A 251 -56.55 -46.22 6.39
N PHE A 252 -57.66 -45.87 5.73
CA PHE A 252 -58.06 -44.49 5.49
C PHE A 252 -58.85 -43.86 6.66
N LYS A 253 -59.14 -44.62 7.73
CA LYS A 253 -59.91 -44.14 8.86
C LYS A 253 -59.22 -42.95 9.53
N ASP A 254 -59.99 -41.90 9.80
CA ASP A 254 -59.51 -40.64 10.39
C ASP A 254 -58.46 -39.88 9.55
N LYS A 255 -58.25 -40.26 8.29
CA LYS A 255 -57.34 -39.60 7.34
C LYS A 255 -58.06 -38.60 6.43
N VAL A 256 -57.28 -37.68 5.86
CA VAL A 256 -57.63 -36.83 4.72
C VAL A 256 -57.12 -37.53 3.47
N VAL A 257 -58.03 -38.01 2.64
CA VAL A 257 -57.71 -38.78 1.44
C VAL A 257 -57.93 -37.90 0.22
N ILE A 258 -56.88 -37.73 -0.57
CA ILE A 258 -56.95 -37.03 -1.86
C ILE A 258 -57.22 -38.07 -2.92
N ILE A 259 -58.11 -37.77 -3.85
CA ILE A 259 -58.38 -38.61 -5.01
C ILE A 259 -57.99 -37.85 -6.27
N GLY A 260 -57.17 -38.47 -7.12
CA GLY A 260 -56.73 -37.88 -8.38
C GLY A 260 -56.24 -38.91 -9.40
N HIS A 261 -55.48 -38.42 -10.38
CA HIS A 261 -54.85 -39.25 -11.43
C HIS A 261 -53.34 -39.01 -11.47
N THR A 262 -52.59 -40.10 -11.68
CA THR A 262 -51.14 -40.09 -11.95
C THR A 262 -50.88 -40.96 -13.18
N ILE A 263 -51.59 -40.67 -14.27
CA ILE A 263 -51.51 -41.39 -15.55
C ILE A 263 -51.16 -40.37 -16.64
N ILE A 264 -50.05 -40.59 -17.34
CA ILE A 264 -49.64 -39.76 -18.47
C ILE A 264 -50.60 -39.99 -19.64
N GLY A 265 -51.08 -38.92 -20.29
CA GLY A 265 -51.94 -39.01 -21.47
C GLY A 265 -53.43 -39.24 -21.20
N SER A 266 -53.84 -39.33 -19.92
CA SER A 266 -55.27 -39.26 -19.56
C SER A 266 -55.86 -37.90 -19.96
N LYS A 267 -57.14 -37.87 -20.35
CA LYS A 267 -57.87 -36.64 -20.73
C LYS A 267 -57.88 -35.56 -19.62
N ASN A 268 -57.48 -35.91 -18.39
CA ASN A 268 -57.46 -35.05 -17.20
C ASN A 268 -56.08 -34.93 -16.55
N ALA A 269 -55.00 -35.29 -17.24
CA ALA A 269 -53.66 -35.26 -16.68
C ALA A 269 -53.12 -33.81 -16.63
N ASP A 270 -53.33 -33.12 -15.51
CA ASP A 270 -52.75 -31.80 -15.25
C ASP A 270 -51.29 -31.97 -14.81
N LEU A 271 -50.35 -31.73 -15.73
CA LEU A 271 -48.91 -31.74 -15.46
C LEU A 271 -48.42 -30.33 -15.08
N ILE A 272 -47.79 -30.21 -13.92
CA ILE A 272 -47.34 -28.95 -13.34
C ILE A 272 -45.81 -28.98 -13.17
N PRO A 273 -45.06 -28.02 -13.75
CA PRO A 273 -43.62 -27.91 -13.48
C PRO A 273 -43.35 -27.50 -12.03
N THR A 274 -42.40 -28.20 -11.40
CA THR A 274 -41.96 -28.01 -10.01
C THR A 274 -40.43 -28.08 -9.92
N PRO A 275 -39.81 -27.72 -8.77
CA PRO A 275 -38.38 -27.96 -8.53
C PRO A 275 -37.94 -29.40 -8.74
N MET A 276 -38.82 -30.37 -8.49
CA MET A 276 -38.47 -31.79 -8.58
C MET A 276 -38.64 -32.35 -10.00
N GLY A 277 -39.07 -31.52 -10.95
CA GLY A 277 -39.46 -31.93 -12.30
C GLY A 277 -40.92 -31.65 -12.55
N VAL A 278 -41.49 -32.32 -13.56
CA VAL A 278 -42.91 -32.18 -13.89
C VAL A 278 -43.70 -33.19 -13.05
N GLU A 279 -44.64 -32.69 -12.25
CA GLU A 279 -45.46 -33.49 -11.32
C GLU A 279 -46.94 -33.45 -11.71
N PHE A 280 -47.69 -34.48 -11.31
CA PHE A 280 -49.15 -34.49 -11.49
C PHE A 280 -49.84 -33.54 -10.50
N GLY A 281 -50.94 -32.91 -10.91
CA GLY A 281 -51.76 -32.03 -10.08
C GLY A 281 -52.09 -32.63 -8.71
N ALA A 282 -52.43 -33.92 -8.68
CA ALA A 282 -52.81 -34.62 -7.46
C ALA A 282 -51.65 -34.70 -6.45
N ILE A 283 -50.43 -34.87 -6.96
CA ILE A 283 -49.20 -34.85 -6.16
C ILE A 283 -48.96 -33.42 -5.66
N VAL A 284 -49.12 -32.39 -6.50
CA VAL A 284 -48.97 -30.99 -6.07
C VAL A 284 -49.97 -30.61 -4.98
N GLN A 285 -51.24 -31.03 -5.09
CA GLN A 285 -52.24 -30.81 -4.03
C GLN A 285 -51.95 -31.59 -2.76
N MET A 286 -51.43 -32.82 -2.90
CA MET A 286 -50.95 -33.61 -1.77
C MET A 286 -49.81 -32.91 -1.03
N GLN A 287 -48.87 -32.31 -1.74
CA GLN A 287 -47.79 -31.53 -1.13
C GLN A 287 -48.30 -30.26 -0.45
N ALA A 288 -49.34 -29.61 -1.00
CA ALA A 288 -50.01 -28.48 -0.35
C ALA A 288 -50.68 -28.91 0.96
N LEU A 289 -51.43 -30.02 0.94
CA LEU A 289 -52.08 -30.60 2.12
C LEU A 289 -51.05 -31.02 3.17
N TYR A 290 -49.99 -31.71 2.76
CA TYR A 290 -48.91 -32.10 3.65
C TYR A 290 -48.27 -30.87 4.30
N THR A 291 -47.98 -29.81 3.53
CA THR A 291 -47.42 -28.55 4.05
C THR A 291 -48.32 -27.93 5.13
N VAL A 292 -49.64 -27.90 4.89
CA VAL A 292 -50.61 -27.31 5.81
C VAL A 292 -50.75 -28.15 7.10
N PHE A 293 -50.87 -29.48 6.97
CA PHE A 293 -51.05 -30.38 8.12
C PHE A 293 -49.77 -30.59 8.94
N SER A 294 -48.59 -30.54 8.30
CA SER A 294 -47.29 -30.63 8.99
C SER A 294 -46.77 -29.28 9.51
N ASN A 295 -47.42 -28.17 9.16
CA ASN A 295 -46.99 -26.81 9.49
C ASN A 295 -45.57 -26.47 8.98
N ARG A 296 -45.18 -27.00 7.81
CA ARG A 296 -43.84 -26.83 7.21
C ARG A 296 -43.84 -25.89 6.00
N TYR A 297 -44.21 -24.64 6.24
CA TYR A 297 -44.20 -23.60 5.22
C TYR A 297 -42.80 -23.05 4.97
N ILE A 298 -42.46 -22.75 3.70
CA ILE A 298 -41.26 -21.96 3.38
C ILE A 298 -41.53 -20.51 3.76
N SER A 299 -40.89 -20.06 4.83
CA SER A 299 -41.06 -18.72 5.37
C SER A 299 -39.94 -17.80 4.90
N THR A 300 -40.26 -16.66 4.29
CA THR A 300 -39.27 -15.68 3.84
C THR A 300 -39.07 -14.60 4.89
N ILE A 301 -37.84 -14.18 5.15
CA ILE A 301 -37.56 -13.00 5.98
C ILE A 301 -38.00 -11.73 5.22
N ASP A 302 -38.61 -10.76 5.92
CA ASP A 302 -38.98 -9.50 5.29
C ASP A 302 -37.71 -8.79 4.78
N PRO A 303 -37.71 -8.32 3.52
CA PRO A 303 -36.60 -7.58 2.95
C PRO A 303 -36.11 -6.38 3.78
N VAL A 304 -36.96 -5.78 4.62
CA VAL A 304 -36.51 -4.72 5.56
C VAL A 304 -35.56 -5.28 6.63
N PHE A 305 -35.85 -6.46 7.19
CA PHE A 305 -34.97 -7.11 8.16
C PHE A 305 -33.70 -7.65 7.47
N ALA A 306 -33.82 -8.16 6.24
CA ALA A 306 -32.67 -8.55 5.44
C ALA A 306 -31.74 -7.36 5.19
N LEU A 307 -32.28 -6.18 4.88
CA LEU A 307 -31.53 -4.93 4.71
C LEU A 307 -30.82 -4.50 5.99
N LEU A 308 -31.46 -4.64 7.15
CA LEU A 308 -30.89 -4.24 8.44
C LEU A 308 -29.71 -5.13 8.86
N ILE A 309 -29.84 -6.45 8.65
CA ILE A 309 -28.74 -7.42 8.84
C ILE A 309 -27.59 -7.13 7.86
N THR A 310 -27.95 -6.79 6.62
CA THR A 310 -27.00 -6.42 5.57
C THR A 310 -26.20 -5.17 5.94
N LEU A 311 -26.87 -4.13 6.45
CA LEU A 311 -26.23 -2.91 6.97
C LEU A 311 -25.30 -3.21 8.14
N LEU A 312 -25.72 -4.05 9.08
CA LEU A 312 -24.88 -4.47 10.21
C LEU A 312 -23.60 -5.17 9.75
N ALA A 313 -23.71 -6.10 8.79
CA ALA A 313 -22.57 -6.80 8.20
C ALA A 313 -21.61 -5.83 7.49
N VAL A 314 -22.15 -4.85 6.76
CA VAL A 314 -21.35 -3.78 6.12
C VAL A 314 -20.63 -2.93 7.17
N CYS A 315 -21.27 -2.58 8.28
CA CYS A 315 -20.63 -1.84 9.37
C CYS A 315 -19.47 -2.62 10.00
N ILE A 316 -19.67 -3.91 10.29
CA ILE A 316 -18.62 -4.79 10.84
C ILE A 316 -17.45 -4.93 9.85
N LEU A 317 -17.74 -5.05 8.55
CA LEU A 317 -16.75 -5.06 7.49
C LEU A 317 -15.97 -3.74 7.46
N SER A 318 -16.68 -2.59 7.45
CA SER A 318 -16.04 -1.26 7.41
C SER A 318 -15.13 -1.01 8.61
N LEU A 319 -15.49 -1.52 9.79
CA LEU A 319 -14.66 -1.41 11.00
C LEU A 319 -13.38 -2.25 10.90
N ASN A 320 -13.45 -3.45 10.31
CA ASN A 320 -12.28 -4.30 10.10
C ASN A 320 -11.39 -3.83 8.94
N PHE A 321 -11.97 -3.14 7.95
CA PHE A 321 -11.26 -2.54 6.82
C PHE A 321 -10.38 -1.34 7.19
N LEU A 322 -10.45 -0.83 8.43
CA LEU A 322 -9.44 0.10 8.96
C LEU A 322 -8.08 -0.56 9.21
N SER A 323 -7.97 -1.88 9.01
CA SER A 323 -6.74 -2.64 9.22
C SER A 323 -6.17 -3.19 7.90
N SER A 324 -4.85 -3.45 7.89
CA SER A 324 -4.03 -3.99 6.77
C SER A 324 -4.80 -4.78 5.69
N PHE A 325 -4.48 -4.52 4.42
CA PHE A 325 -5.05 -5.15 3.21
C PHE A 325 -5.36 -6.65 3.33
N TRP A 326 -4.41 -7.43 3.85
CA TRP A 326 -4.56 -8.88 3.99
C TRP A 326 -5.63 -9.30 5.01
N ARG A 327 -5.82 -8.52 6.07
CA ARG A 327 -6.91 -8.72 7.04
C ARG A 327 -8.26 -8.42 6.37
N GLY A 328 -8.34 -7.33 5.60
CA GLY A 328 -9.55 -6.97 4.85
C GLY A 328 -10.03 -8.09 3.90
N THR A 329 -9.13 -8.65 3.08
CA THR A 329 -9.50 -9.72 2.14
C THR A 329 -9.93 -11.00 2.85
N ASN A 330 -9.23 -11.41 3.91
CA ASN A 330 -9.57 -12.61 4.68
C ASN A 330 -10.92 -12.45 5.41
N SER A 331 -11.19 -11.27 5.98
CA SER A 331 -12.47 -10.97 6.62
C SER A 331 -13.64 -11.01 5.64
N PHE A 332 -13.45 -10.53 4.40
CA PHE A 332 -14.46 -10.61 3.36
C PHE A 332 -14.85 -12.05 3.03
N VAL A 333 -13.86 -12.92 2.80
CA VAL A 333 -14.10 -14.35 2.49
C VAL A 333 -14.84 -15.04 3.65
N PHE A 334 -14.43 -14.79 4.89
CA PHE A 334 -15.06 -15.40 6.06
C PHE A 334 -16.54 -14.98 6.20
N ILE A 335 -16.85 -13.71 5.95
CA ILE A 335 -18.21 -13.18 6.05
C ILE A 335 -19.12 -13.74 4.94
N VAL A 336 -18.61 -13.85 3.72
CA VAL A 336 -19.33 -14.53 2.62
C VAL A 336 -19.69 -15.96 3.01
N LEU A 337 -18.73 -16.73 3.53
CA LEU A 337 -18.95 -18.10 3.99
C LEU A 337 -19.93 -18.18 5.17
N ALA A 338 -19.86 -17.23 6.11
CA ALA A 338 -20.76 -17.16 7.25
C ALA A 338 -22.21 -16.88 6.83
N ILE A 339 -22.44 -15.97 5.87
CA ILE A 339 -23.78 -15.66 5.34
C ILE A 339 -24.40 -16.88 4.65
N ILE A 340 -23.62 -17.56 3.80
CA ILE A 340 -24.07 -18.78 3.12
C ILE A 340 -24.40 -19.89 4.14
N SER A 341 -23.51 -20.08 5.12
CA SER A 341 -23.69 -21.10 6.17
C SER A 341 -24.91 -20.81 7.05
N ALA A 342 -25.13 -19.55 7.44
CA ALA A 342 -26.29 -19.15 8.22
C ALA A 342 -27.60 -19.39 7.46
N THR A 343 -27.62 -19.11 6.16
CA THR A 343 -28.76 -19.38 5.28
C THR A 343 -29.10 -20.87 5.25
N LEU A 344 -28.09 -21.72 5.06
CA LEU A 344 -28.24 -23.18 5.06
C LEU A 344 -28.78 -23.71 6.39
N ILE A 345 -28.24 -23.22 7.50
CA ILE A 345 -28.65 -23.65 8.85
C ILE A 345 -30.10 -23.23 9.15
N LEU A 346 -30.47 -21.99 8.85
CA LEU A 346 -31.82 -21.48 9.07
C LEU A 346 -32.86 -22.22 8.23
N PHE A 347 -32.53 -22.49 6.97
CA PHE A 347 -33.42 -23.21 6.08
C PHE A 347 -33.60 -24.66 6.52
N ARG A 348 -32.52 -25.36 6.86
CA ARG A 348 -32.56 -26.76 7.31
C ARG A 348 -33.31 -26.96 8.63
N LYS A 349 -33.15 -26.05 9.59
CA LYS A 349 -33.72 -26.23 10.94
C LYS A 349 -35.15 -25.71 11.04
N ASN A 350 -35.46 -24.60 10.36
CA ASN A 350 -36.69 -23.86 10.59
C ASN A 350 -37.55 -23.64 9.33
N ASP A 351 -37.13 -24.10 8.16
CA ASP A 351 -37.73 -23.78 6.84
C ASP A 351 -37.76 -22.27 6.55
N ILE A 352 -36.82 -21.52 7.13
CA ILE A 352 -36.69 -20.08 6.95
C ILE A 352 -35.71 -19.81 5.82
N PHE A 353 -36.18 -19.17 4.76
CA PHE A 353 -35.35 -18.68 3.68
C PHE A 353 -34.87 -17.26 4.00
N PHE A 354 -33.55 -17.14 4.17
CA PHE A 354 -32.84 -15.87 4.16
C PHE A 354 -32.25 -15.68 2.77
N ASP A 355 -32.61 -14.60 2.07
CA ASP A 355 -31.99 -14.31 0.77
C ASP A 355 -30.56 -13.80 1.01
N PRO A 356 -29.50 -14.55 0.65
CA PRO A 356 -28.13 -14.13 0.88
C PRO A 356 -27.69 -13.06 -0.12
N VAL A 357 -28.41 -12.88 -1.23
CA VAL A 357 -27.96 -12.09 -2.37
C VAL A 357 -27.77 -10.61 -2.03
N PRO A 358 -28.70 -9.93 -1.33
CA PRO A 358 -28.50 -8.55 -0.90
C PRO A 358 -27.26 -8.37 0.00
N ALA A 359 -27.01 -9.33 0.90
CA ALA A 359 -25.90 -9.27 1.84
C ALA A 359 -24.54 -9.52 1.17
N LEU A 360 -24.49 -10.46 0.23
CA LEU A 360 -23.30 -10.69 -0.59
C LEU A 360 -22.99 -9.48 -1.48
N PHE A 361 -24.02 -8.90 -2.09
CA PHE A 361 -23.89 -7.73 -2.94
C PHE A 361 -23.35 -6.52 -2.18
N SER A 362 -23.92 -6.19 -1.02
CA SER A 362 -23.43 -5.08 -0.20
C SER A 362 -21.99 -5.30 0.28
N GLY A 363 -21.62 -6.55 0.62
CA GLY A 363 -20.27 -6.93 0.99
C GLY A 363 -19.29 -6.68 -0.16
N THR A 364 -19.65 -7.05 -1.39
CA THR A 364 -18.81 -6.79 -2.58
C THR A 364 -18.62 -5.30 -2.84
N LEU A 365 -19.67 -4.49 -2.72
CA LEU A 365 -19.59 -3.04 -2.92
C LEU A 365 -18.68 -2.37 -1.88
N SER A 366 -18.80 -2.79 -0.61
CA SER A 366 -17.93 -2.35 0.48
C SER A 366 -16.45 -2.73 0.23
N TYR A 367 -16.19 -3.96 -0.25
CA TYR A 367 -14.85 -4.39 -0.62
C TYR A 367 -14.26 -3.58 -1.79
N ILE A 368 -15.06 -3.25 -2.82
CA ILE A 368 -14.63 -2.36 -3.90
C ILE A 368 -14.22 -0.99 -3.36
N GLY A 369 -15.04 -0.40 -2.47
CA GLY A 369 -14.73 0.87 -1.81
C GLY A 369 -13.40 0.83 -1.04
N PHE A 370 -13.15 -0.25 -0.30
CA PHE A 370 -11.89 -0.49 0.39
C PHE A 370 -10.68 -0.56 -0.56
N VAL A 371 -10.80 -1.26 -1.69
CA VAL A 371 -9.71 -1.33 -2.68
C VAL A 371 -9.41 0.05 -3.27
N ILE A 372 -10.44 0.86 -3.52
CA ILE A 372 -10.29 2.23 -4.02
C ILE A 372 -9.59 3.12 -2.99
N MET A 373 -9.99 3.08 -1.71
CA MET A 373 -9.34 3.87 -0.66
C MET A 373 -7.86 3.52 -0.52
N ASN A 374 -7.51 2.23 -0.45
CA ASN A 374 -6.11 1.79 -0.42
C ASN A 374 -5.32 2.26 -1.65
N PHE A 375 -5.96 2.32 -2.82
CA PHE A 375 -5.31 2.82 -4.03
C PHE A 375 -4.98 4.32 -3.93
N PHE A 376 -5.89 5.13 -3.39
CA PHE A 376 -5.65 6.56 -3.17
C PHE A 376 -4.57 6.80 -2.10
N GLU A 377 -4.61 6.09 -0.99
CA GLU A 377 -3.58 6.17 0.05
C GLU A 377 -2.19 5.82 -0.52
N ALA A 378 -2.11 4.72 -1.26
CA ALA A 378 -0.92 4.31 -1.99
C ALA A 378 -0.42 5.37 -3.00
N ARG A 379 -1.32 6.12 -3.63
CA ARG A 379 -0.96 7.21 -4.56
C ARG A 379 -0.35 8.39 -3.79
N THR A 380 -0.88 8.73 -2.63
CA THR A 380 -0.32 9.81 -1.79
C THR A 380 1.08 9.49 -1.29
N GLU A 381 1.39 8.24 -0.96
CA GLU A 381 2.75 7.79 -0.63
C GLU A 381 3.73 8.02 -1.79
N ILE A 382 3.32 7.75 -3.03
CA ILE A 382 4.16 7.94 -4.22
C ILE A 382 4.48 9.43 -4.42
N SER A 383 3.49 10.31 -4.24
CA SER A 383 3.70 11.76 -4.34
C SER A 383 4.69 12.28 -3.31
N ARG A 384 4.66 11.78 -2.06
CA ARG A 384 5.69 12.10 -1.04
C ARG A 384 7.08 11.62 -1.45
N GLY A 385 7.19 10.46 -2.09
CA GLY A 385 8.45 9.94 -2.63
C GLY A 385 9.05 10.83 -3.73
N GLN A 386 8.22 11.43 -4.58
CA GLN A 386 8.66 12.37 -5.62
C GLN A 386 9.17 13.70 -5.03
N GLU A 387 8.54 14.18 -3.95
CA GLU A 387 8.98 15.38 -3.23
C GLU A 387 10.37 15.18 -2.61
N LEU A 388 10.63 14.02 -2.01
CA LEU A 388 11.96 13.61 -1.53
C LEU A 388 13.03 13.61 -2.62
N LEU A 389 12.70 13.11 -3.81
CA LEU A 389 13.60 13.13 -4.97
C LEU A 389 13.96 14.55 -5.40
N SER A 390 12.97 15.47 -5.38
CA SER A 390 13.22 16.87 -5.75
C SER A 390 14.17 17.58 -4.79
N ILE A 391 14.08 17.27 -3.48
CA ILE A 391 14.99 17.80 -2.47
C ILE A 391 16.40 17.24 -2.72
N LEU A 392 16.55 15.92 -2.94
CA LEU A 392 17.84 15.31 -3.26
C LEU A 392 18.48 15.89 -4.53
N GLU A 393 17.69 16.12 -5.59
CA GLU A 393 18.17 16.73 -6.83
C GLU A 393 18.62 18.18 -6.63
N SER A 394 17.94 18.95 -5.78
CA SER A 394 18.36 20.33 -5.45
C SER A 394 19.72 20.34 -4.72
N THR A 395 19.90 19.47 -3.73
CA THR A 395 21.18 19.31 -3.02
C THR A 395 22.29 18.84 -3.96
N GLN A 396 21.99 17.90 -4.87
CA GLN A 396 22.95 17.48 -5.90
C GLN A 396 23.33 18.61 -6.86
N ARG A 397 22.40 19.52 -7.21
CA ARG A 397 22.72 20.69 -8.04
C ARG A 397 23.60 21.70 -7.31
N GLU A 398 23.35 21.98 -6.04
CA GLU A 398 24.23 22.85 -5.25
C GLU A 398 25.65 22.28 -5.17
N ILE A 399 25.78 20.96 -4.96
CA ILE A 399 27.06 20.25 -5.02
C ILE A 399 27.68 20.35 -6.41
N ALA A 400 26.91 20.14 -7.49
CA ALA A 400 27.41 20.20 -8.87
C ALA A 400 27.87 21.61 -9.29
N VAL A 401 27.24 22.67 -8.77
CA VAL A 401 27.65 24.06 -9.00
C VAL A 401 28.95 24.37 -8.27
N ALA A 402 29.15 23.86 -7.05
CA ALA A 402 30.42 23.95 -6.33
C ALA A 402 31.56 23.16 -7.00
N LEU A 403 31.22 22.17 -7.85
CA LEU A 403 32.16 21.28 -8.54
C LEU A 403 32.65 21.77 -9.92
N LYS A 404 32.30 22.99 -10.38
CA LYS A 404 32.73 23.47 -11.72
C LYS A 404 34.26 23.68 -11.76
N PRO A 405 35.00 23.00 -12.66
CA PRO A 405 36.46 23.04 -12.70
C PRO A 405 37.00 24.34 -13.32
N HIS A 406 38.13 24.82 -12.81
CA HIS A 406 39.01 25.78 -13.49
C HIS A 406 40.00 25.00 -14.40
N GLU A 407 40.97 25.65 -15.06
CA GLU A 407 42.08 24.96 -15.75
C GLU A 407 43.41 25.26 -15.04
N ILE A 408 44.20 24.22 -14.69
CA ILE A 408 45.51 24.37 -14.04
C ILE A 408 46.63 24.48 -15.08
N HIS A 409 47.45 25.52 -14.98
CA HIS A 409 48.44 25.85 -16.00
C HIS A 409 49.76 25.07 -15.82
N GLY A 410 50.15 24.30 -16.84
CA GLY A 410 51.51 23.70 -16.94
C GLY A 410 51.65 22.26 -16.46
N ILE A 411 50.57 21.62 -15.99
CA ILE A 411 50.50 20.17 -15.74
C ILE A 411 49.63 19.57 -16.86
N GLY A 412 50.21 18.70 -17.71
CA GLY A 412 49.59 18.25 -18.96
C GLY A 412 48.25 17.51 -18.83
N GLU A 413 47.60 17.24 -19.97
CA GLU A 413 46.22 16.74 -20.19
C GLU A 413 45.86 15.34 -19.58
N GLN A 414 46.62 14.83 -18.62
CA GLN A 414 46.25 13.62 -17.88
C GLN A 414 45.40 13.95 -16.65
N LYS A 415 44.08 13.84 -16.82
CA LYS A 415 43.03 13.53 -15.83
C LYS A 415 43.38 13.70 -14.34
N ARG A 416 42.56 14.53 -13.67
CA ARG A 416 42.31 14.66 -12.20
C ARG A 416 43.00 15.81 -11.46
N ALA A 417 43.35 16.92 -12.11
CA ALA A 417 43.96 18.07 -11.43
C ALA A 417 43.07 18.84 -10.43
N TYR A 418 41.84 18.38 -10.16
CA TYR A 418 40.88 19.08 -9.30
C TYR A 418 40.49 18.33 -8.03
N LEU A 419 40.90 17.07 -7.87
CA LEU A 419 40.42 16.29 -6.73
C LEU A 419 40.80 16.87 -5.37
N PRO A 420 42.04 17.32 -5.07
CA PRO A 420 42.44 17.59 -3.69
C PRO A 420 41.80 18.82 -3.03
N ALA A 421 41.68 19.97 -3.73
CA ALA A 421 41.06 21.16 -3.11
C ALA A 421 39.53 21.14 -3.15
N LEU A 422 38.94 20.57 -4.21
CA LEU A 422 37.51 20.26 -4.20
C LEU A 422 37.19 19.22 -3.15
N GLN A 423 38.04 18.20 -2.95
CA GLN A 423 37.94 17.28 -1.82
C GLN A 423 38.01 18.05 -0.50
N ASN A 424 38.98 18.94 -0.29
CA ASN A 424 39.11 19.62 1.01
C ASN A 424 37.92 20.54 1.33
N ASP A 425 37.48 21.39 0.40
CA ASP A 425 36.31 22.27 0.65
C ASP A 425 35.00 21.47 0.75
N PHE A 426 34.87 20.38 -0.03
CA PHE A 426 33.75 19.46 0.07
C PHE A 426 33.75 18.70 1.40
N PHE A 427 34.87 18.10 1.83
CA PHE A 427 34.99 17.38 3.10
C PHE A 427 34.73 18.33 4.28
N ASN A 428 35.21 19.58 4.23
CA ASN A 428 34.95 20.59 5.25
C ASN A 428 33.46 20.96 5.36
N LYS A 429 32.75 21.07 4.23
CA LYS A 429 31.32 21.47 4.21
C LYS A 429 30.35 20.28 4.32
N THR A 430 30.81 19.05 4.05
CA THR A 430 29.97 17.84 4.02
C THR A 430 29.25 17.59 5.35
N PRO A 431 29.92 17.65 6.53
CA PRO A 431 29.26 17.54 7.83
C PRO A 431 28.07 18.49 7.99
N LEU A 432 28.28 19.75 7.63
CA LEU A 432 27.29 20.82 7.76
C LEU A 432 26.11 20.64 6.79
N LEU A 433 26.40 20.37 5.52
CA LEU A 433 25.40 20.11 4.48
C LEU A 433 24.53 18.90 4.82
N THR A 434 25.16 17.82 5.29
CA THR A 434 24.48 16.59 5.71
C THR A 434 23.53 16.91 6.87
N LEU A 435 24.04 17.55 7.93
CA LEU A 435 23.23 17.94 9.08
C LEU A 435 22.05 18.85 8.71
N LYS A 436 22.27 19.86 7.86
CA LYS A 436 21.19 20.74 7.35
C LYS A 436 20.13 19.97 6.58
N THR A 437 20.54 19.05 5.71
CA THR A 437 19.63 18.25 4.88
C THR A 437 18.73 17.37 5.75
N ILE A 438 19.31 16.65 6.71
CA ILE A 438 18.57 15.72 7.56
C ILE A 438 17.65 16.47 8.53
N THR A 439 18.14 17.55 9.13
CA THR A 439 17.32 18.36 10.03
C THR A 439 16.13 18.96 9.28
N SER A 440 16.31 19.44 8.05
CA SER A 440 15.22 19.89 7.18
C SER A 440 14.21 18.78 6.87
N LEU A 441 14.69 17.61 6.41
CA LEU A 441 13.83 16.47 6.05
C LEU A 441 12.99 15.95 7.24
N LEU A 442 13.58 15.94 8.44
CA LEU A 442 12.92 15.51 9.67
C LEU A 442 12.09 16.61 10.36
N GLY A 443 12.12 17.84 9.86
CA GLY A 443 11.42 19.00 10.44
C GLY A 443 12.04 19.47 11.77
N ILE A 444 13.33 19.28 11.97
CA ILE A 444 14.06 19.68 13.18
C ILE A 444 14.53 21.13 13.03
N SER A 445 14.28 21.96 14.05
CA SER A 445 14.64 23.37 13.99
C SER A 445 16.13 23.60 14.28
N GLU A 446 16.64 23.00 15.35
CA GLU A 446 18.05 23.13 15.77
C GLU A 446 18.65 21.74 15.92
N GLY A 447 19.79 21.51 15.27
CA GLY A 447 20.54 20.26 15.34
C GLY A 447 22.02 20.57 15.47
N VAL A 448 22.64 19.97 16.49
CA VAL A 448 24.02 20.25 16.90
C VAL A 448 24.73 18.95 17.22
N ILE A 449 25.97 18.81 16.73
CA ILE A 449 26.90 17.76 17.13
C ILE A 449 28.06 18.44 17.84
N PHE A 450 28.41 17.95 19.02
CA PHE A 450 29.41 18.57 19.89
C PHE A 450 30.21 17.51 20.65
N SER A 451 31.44 17.85 21.01
CA SER A 451 32.30 17.04 21.87
C SER A 451 32.32 17.59 23.30
N VAL A 452 32.56 16.73 24.27
CA VAL A 452 32.87 17.09 25.65
C VAL A 452 34.18 16.41 26.00
N ASP A 453 35.19 17.20 26.30
CA ASP A 453 36.47 16.71 26.80
C ASP A 453 36.30 16.22 28.24
N ARG A 454 36.85 15.04 28.56
CA ARG A 454 36.76 14.47 29.92
C ARG A 454 37.51 15.29 30.97
N SER A 455 38.49 16.10 30.56
CA SER A 455 39.29 16.93 31.47
C SER A 455 38.63 18.26 31.80
N THR A 456 37.92 18.88 30.84
CA THR A 456 37.34 20.21 31.01
C THR A 456 35.84 20.18 31.27
N GLU A 457 35.16 19.07 30.95
CA GLU A 457 33.70 18.90 30.96
C GLU A 457 32.92 19.97 30.17
N LYS A 458 33.61 20.76 29.34
CA LYS A 458 33.01 21.85 28.56
C LYS A 458 32.64 21.36 27.16
N PRO A 459 31.41 21.64 26.69
CA PRO A 459 30.99 21.26 25.34
C PRO A 459 31.64 22.17 24.29
N THR A 460 32.24 21.55 23.27
CA THR A 460 32.78 22.20 22.08
C THR A 460 31.95 21.80 20.87
N ILE A 461 31.37 22.78 20.19
CA ILE A 461 30.55 22.53 19.01
C ILE A 461 31.44 22.07 17.85
N LEU A 462 31.09 20.93 17.26
CA LEU A 462 31.76 20.41 16.07
C LEU A 462 31.04 20.86 14.79
N VAL A 463 29.71 20.81 14.78
CA VAL A 463 28.88 21.26 13.66
C VAL A 463 27.45 21.58 14.12
N ALA A 464 26.85 22.63 13.55
CA ALA A 464 25.48 23.03 13.84
C ALA A 464 24.74 23.42 12.55
N ASN A 465 23.44 23.11 12.45
CA ASN A 465 22.67 23.35 11.23
C ASN A 465 22.37 24.83 10.94
N LYS A 466 22.45 25.72 11.93
CA LYS A 466 22.25 27.17 11.84
C LYS A 466 23.15 27.90 12.84
N ASP A 467 23.32 29.21 12.68
CA ASP A 467 23.91 30.08 13.70
C ASP A 467 23.10 29.91 15.00
N LEU A 468 23.77 29.42 16.05
CA LEU A 468 23.10 28.90 17.22
C LEU A 468 22.42 30.01 18.02
N THR A 469 21.12 29.85 18.25
CA THR A 469 20.38 30.44 19.38
C THR A 469 20.70 29.75 20.72
N ILE A 470 21.28 28.56 20.65
CA ILE A 470 21.59 27.68 21.79
C ILE A 470 23.06 27.84 22.19
N GLY A 471 23.34 28.41 23.37
CA GLY A 471 24.69 28.51 23.92
C GLY A 471 25.25 27.19 24.45
N THR A 472 26.55 27.16 24.79
CA THR A 472 27.23 26.01 25.42
C THR A 472 26.60 25.58 26.74
N GLU A 473 25.89 26.47 27.43
CA GLU A 473 25.13 26.19 28.66
C GLU A 473 23.99 25.19 28.45
N VAL A 474 23.27 25.29 27.33
CA VAL A 474 22.18 24.35 27.03
C VAL A 474 22.74 22.97 26.72
N LEU A 475 23.91 22.90 26.07
CA LEU A 475 24.59 21.65 25.76
C LEU A 475 25.10 20.96 27.03
N SER A 476 25.58 21.71 28.03
CA SER A 476 25.98 21.12 29.33
C SER A 476 24.78 20.58 30.10
N ILE A 477 23.64 21.29 30.08
CA ILE A 477 22.37 20.80 30.64
C ILE A 477 21.91 19.52 29.90
N ALA A 478 22.02 19.49 28.57
CA ALA A 478 21.66 18.32 27.78
C ALA A 478 22.49 17.08 28.17
N VAL A 479 23.79 17.25 28.42
CA VAL A 479 24.69 16.17 28.86
C VAL A 479 24.37 15.72 30.28
N SER A 480 24.05 16.65 31.20
CA SER A 480 23.71 16.28 32.59
C SER A 480 22.40 15.48 32.66
N ILE A 481 21.42 15.79 31.81
CA ILE A 481 20.18 15.01 31.66
C ILE A 481 20.47 13.59 31.17
N LEU A 482 21.50 13.43 30.33
CA LEU A 482 21.87 12.14 29.76
C LEU A 482 22.61 11.22 30.74
N SER A 483 23.06 11.72 31.90
CA SER A 483 24.05 11.14 32.85
C SER A 483 23.99 9.63 33.19
N SER A 484 22.91 8.91 32.88
CA SER A 484 22.79 7.45 33.04
C SER A 484 22.33 6.68 31.79
N GLU A 485 21.94 7.35 30.70
CA GLU A 485 21.38 6.74 29.49
C GLU A 485 22.23 7.12 28.26
N LYS A 486 22.20 6.33 27.18
CA LYS A 486 22.89 6.70 25.92
C LYS A 486 22.05 7.62 25.03
N VAL A 487 20.73 7.65 25.24
CA VAL A 487 19.76 8.38 24.43
C VAL A 487 18.63 8.83 25.33
N LYS A 488 18.23 10.09 25.24
CA LYS A 488 17.04 10.62 25.90
C LYS A 488 16.15 11.32 24.88
N MET A 489 14.89 10.88 24.81
CA MET A 489 13.87 11.50 23.97
C MET A 489 12.79 12.12 24.86
N MET A 490 12.63 13.45 24.77
CA MET A 490 11.70 14.22 25.61
C MET A 490 10.69 14.95 24.73
N ASN A 491 9.53 14.33 24.56
CA ASN A 491 8.41 14.87 23.79
C ASN A 491 7.40 15.65 24.65
N LYS A 492 7.39 15.37 25.95
CA LYS A 492 6.56 16.00 26.98
C LYS A 492 7.43 16.13 28.24
N ASN A 493 7.09 17.06 29.14
CA ASN A 493 7.79 17.29 30.41
C ASN A 493 9.28 17.65 30.26
N ILE A 494 9.56 18.65 29.41
CA ILE A 494 10.91 19.21 29.29
C ILE A 494 11.29 19.97 30.56
N PRO A 495 12.53 19.80 31.08
CA PRO A 495 13.02 20.53 32.23
C PRO A 495 12.90 22.06 32.07
N PRO A 496 12.56 22.82 33.14
CA PRO A 496 12.41 24.27 33.08
C PRO A 496 13.62 24.98 32.47
N GLU A 497 14.82 24.45 32.73
CA GLU A 497 16.10 24.97 32.26
C GLU A 497 16.17 24.97 30.74
N LEU A 498 15.66 23.93 30.06
CA LEU A 498 15.59 23.88 28.59
C LEU A 498 14.40 24.66 28.04
N LYS A 499 13.27 24.68 28.77
CA LYS A 499 12.06 25.37 28.35
C LYS A 499 12.24 26.89 28.29
N ASN A 500 13.07 27.46 29.17
CA ASN A 500 13.45 28.88 29.16
C ASN A 500 14.17 29.31 27.87
N TYR A 501 14.81 28.37 27.17
CA TYR A 501 15.43 28.59 25.86
C TYR A 501 14.49 28.28 24.68
N GLY A 502 13.18 28.16 24.91
CA GLY A 502 12.19 27.93 23.85
C GLY A 502 12.16 26.50 23.30
N ILE A 503 12.69 25.52 24.03
CA ILE A 503 12.70 24.11 23.61
C ILE A 503 11.39 23.42 24.03
N SER A 504 10.59 22.96 23.07
CA SER A 504 9.31 22.28 23.30
C SER A 504 9.39 20.75 23.28
N ASN A 505 10.29 20.20 22.47
CA ASN A 505 10.64 18.78 22.42
C ASN A 505 12.14 18.66 22.07
N CYS A 506 12.81 17.61 22.53
CA CYS A 506 14.22 17.38 22.18
C CYS A 506 14.60 15.90 22.17
N LEU A 507 15.66 15.60 21.43
CA LEU A 507 16.35 14.32 21.37
C LEU A 507 17.83 14.57 21.64
N ILE A 508 18.36 13.87 22.63
CA ILE A 508 19.76 13.91 23.04
C ILE A 508 20.31 12.50 22.88
N LEU A 509 21.46 12.34 22.24
CA LEU A 509 22.11 11.04 22.07
C LEU A 509 23.61 11.13 22.19
N GLN A 510 24.21 10.16 22.87
CA GLN A 510 25.65 9.91 22.81
C GLN A 510 25.95 9.13 21.53
N ILE A 511 26.81 9.69 20.67
CA ILE A 511 27.15 9.13 19.36
C ILE A 511 28.39 8.24 19.48
N LEU A 512 29.46 8.76 20.10
CA LEU A 512 30.76 8.09 20.22
C LEU A 512 31.37 8.37 21.60
N GLU A 513 32.15 7.42 22.10
CA GLU A 513 32.94 7.56 23.32
C GLU A 513 34.38 7.15 23.04
N GLU A 514 35.30 8.10 23.20
CA GLU A 514 36.74 7.93 23.09
C GLU A 514 37.38 8.08 24.49
N PRO A 515 38.63 7.62 24.70
CA PRO A 515 39.31 7.71 25.99
C PRO A 515 39.43 9.13 26.54
N THR A 516 39.53 10.12 25.65
CA THR A 516 39.76 11.54 25.98
C THR A 516 38.52 12.41 25.84
N MET A 517 37.53 12.01 25.04
CA MET A 517 36.35 12.82 24.74
C MET A 517 35.10 12.00 24.46
N LYS A 518 33.92 12.59 24.67
CA LYS A 518 32.62 12.03 24.29
C LYS A 518 31.96 12.92 23.25
N ILE A 519 31.27 12.33 22.28
CA ILE A 519 30.54 13.07 21.23
C ILE A 519 29.05 12.86 21.40
N TYR A 520 28.31 13.96 21.35
CA TYR A 520 26.86 14.00 21.51
C TYR A 520 26.17 14.69 20.34
N GLY A 521 24.92 14.30 20.11
CA GLY A 521 23.98 14.99 19.25
C GLY A 521 22.84 15.59 20.07
N PHE A 522 22.49 16.83 19.78
CA PHE A 522 21.35 17.53 20.37
C PHE A 522 20.42 18.05 19.27
N PHE A 523 19.15 17.68 19.34
CA PHE A 523 18.13 18.04 18.35
C PHE A 523 16.88 18.55 19.05
N SER A 524 16.36 19.70 18.64
CA SER A 524 15.24 20.37 19.31
C SER A 524 14.10 20.75 18.35
N ASN A 525 12.93 21.03 18.93
CA ASN A 525 11.85 21.78 18.29
C ASN A 525 11.42 21.16 16.96
N LYS A 526 11.17 19.86 16.98
CA LYS A 526 10.65 19.08 15.87
C LYS A 526 9.25 19.54 15.48
N LYS A 527 9.07 19.71 14.18
CA LYS A 527 7.84 20.02 13.46
C LYS A 527 7.62 18.92 12.41
N PRO A 528 6.44 18.86 11.76
CA PRO A 528 6.22 17.96 10.65
C PRO A 528 7.21 18.27 9.51
N GLY A 529 8.02 17.29 9.15
CA GLY A 529 8.95 17.32 8.02
C GLY A 529 8.51 16.41 6.88
N ALA A 530 9.28 16.38 5.79
CA ALA A 530 8.98 15.61 4.58
C ALA A 530 8.92 14.10 4.80
N ILE A 531 9.81 13.55 5.65
CA ILE A 531 9.84 12.10 5.97
C ILE A 531 9.14 11.75 7.30
N SER A 532 8.84 12.73 8.14
CA SER A 532 8.27 12.51 9.47
C SER A 532 7.21 13.56 9.77
N SER A 533 5.93 13.18 9.65
CA SER A 533 4.79 14.08 9.83
C SER A 533 4.46 14.40 11.29
N MET A 534 5.16 13.79 12.24
CA MET A 534 4.90 13.97 13.67
C MET A 534 5.50 15.28 14.18
N ARG A 535 4.79 15.95 15.10
CA ARG A 535 5.28 17.14 15.81
C ARG A 535 6.26 16.82 16.95
N PHE A 536 6.61 15.55 17.14
CA PHE A 536 7.43 15.05 18.25
C PHE A 536 8.32 13.93 17.75
N PHE A 537 9.43 13.67 18.44
CA PHE A 537 10.40 12.66 18.03
C PHE A 537 9.83 11.25 18.20
N THR A 538 10.11 10.38 17.24
CA THR A 538 9.72 8.98 17.23
C THR A 538 10.95 8.07 17.21
N ASN A 539 10.78 6.78 17.49
CA ASN A 539 11.88 5.81 17.39
C ASN A 539 12.48 5.75 15.97
N ASN A 540 11.65 5.93 14.94
CA ASN A 540 12.15 6.00 13.56
C ASN A 540 13.02 7.23 13.35
N ASP A 541 12.61 8.40 13.86
CA ASP A 541 13.45 9.61 13.79
C ASP A 541 14.80 9.41 14.47
N TYR A 542 14.81 8.77 15.66
CA TYR A 542 16.04 8.44 16.36
C TYR A 542 16.96 7.56 15.51
N GLN A 543 16.45 6.51 14.87
CA GLN A 543 17.27 5.63 14.02
C GLN A 543 17.91 6.39 12.86
N TRP A 544 17.13 7.20 12.14
CA TRP A 544 17.65 8.05 11.08
C TRP A 544 18.73 9.00 11.59
N ILE A 545 18.42 9.76 12.66
CA ILE A 545 19.34 10.73 13.26
C ILE A 545 20.63 10.04 13.70
N ALA A 546 20.55 8.91 14.41
CA ALA A 546 21.72 8.19 14.90
C ALA A 546 22.63 7.72 13.75
N SER A 547 22.06 7.11 12.70
CA SER A 547 22.83 6.65 11.53
C SER A 547 23.55 7.80 10.83
N PHE A 548 22.88 8.93 10.63
CA PHE A 548 23.50 10.06 9.98
C PHE A 548 24.49 10.82 10.86
N CYS A 549 24.21 10.95 12.17
CA CYS A 549 25.14 11.51 13.13
C CYS A 549 26.48 10.77 13.09
N LEU A 550 26.44 9.43 13.02
CA LEU A 550 27.65 8.63 12.89
C LEU A 550 28.43 8.96 11.60
N GLN A 551 27.74 9.08 10.46
CA GLN A 551 28.37 9.48 9.20
C GLN A 551 28.98 10.89 9.26
N ILE A 552 28.29 11.84 9.89
CA ILE A 552 28.77 13.21 10.09
C ILE A 552 30.03 13.21 10.96
N VAL A 553 30.02 12.45 12.07
CA VAL A 553 31.18 12.32 12.97
C VAL A 553 32.38 11.71 12.24
N ILE A 554 32.17 10.66 11.44
CA ILE A 554 33.24 10.05 10.62
C ILE A 554 33.81 11.09 9.62
N ALA A 555 32.94 11.86 8.96
CA ALA A 555 33.37 12.90 8.02
C ALA A 555 34.18 14.01 8.72
N LEU A 556 33.79 14.42 9.93
CA LEU A 556 34.54 15.39 10.75
C LEU A 556 35.93 14.87 11.11
N PHE A 557 36.05 13.62 11.57
CA PHE A 557 37.34 13.02 11.89
C PHE A 557 38.23 12.87 10.66
N ASN A 558 37.68 12.43 9.53
CA ASN A 558 38.44 12.33 8.28
C ASN A 558 38.97 13.70 7.82
N THR A 559 38.17 14.75 8.01
CA THR A 559 38.58 16.12 7.71
C THR A 559 39.74 16.56 8.58
N GLN A 560 39.64 16.36 9.91
CA GLN A 560 40.73 16.67 10.84
C GLN A 560 42.00 15.86 10.54
N LEU A 561 41.85 14.57 10.24
CA LEU A 561 42.97 13.70 9.86
C LEU A 561 43.66 14.20 8.58
N ASN A 562 42.90 14.58 7.55
CA ASN A 562 43.44 15.14 6.33
C ASN A 562 44.19 16.46 6.57
N ASP A 563 43.68 17.34 7.43
CA ASP A 563 44.37 18.58 7.80
C ASP A 563 45.68 18.33 8.55
N VAL A 564 45.69 17.36 9.48
CA VAL A 564 46.92 16.94 10.19
C VAL A 564 47.93 16.35 9.22
N LEU A 565 47.48 15.47 8.31
CA LEU A 565 48.34 14.89 7.28
C LEU A 565 48.93 15.97 6.36
N LYS A 566 48.11 16.92 5.90
CA LYS A 566 48.57 18.05 5.06
C LYS A 566 49.61 18.89 5.78
N LYS A 567 49.37 19.27 7.05
CA LYS A 567 50.33 20.03 7.86
C LYS A 567 51.64 19.26 8.05
N SER A 568 51.56 17.97 8.35
CA SER A 568 52.73 17.11 8.53
C SER A 568 53.55 16.97 7.24
N GLN A 569 52.90 16.81 6.08
CA GLN A 569 53.57 16.77 4.78
C GLN A 569 54.29 18.09 4.48
N LEU A 570 53.62 19.22 4.68
CA LEU A 570 54.22 20.54 4.47
C LEU A 570 55.40 20.78 5.42
N GLU A 571 55.26 20.41 6.70
CA GLU A 571 56.36 20.51 7.67
C GLU A 571 57.56 19.66 7.22
N MET A 572 57.34 18.42 6.78
CA MET A 572 58.39 17.56 6.28
C MET A 572 59.09 18.15 5.05
N ILE A 573 58.33 18.69 4.09
CA ILE A 573 58.89 19.38 2.92
C ILE A 573 59.77 20.56 3.36
N MET A 574 59.26 21.42 4.24
CA MET A 574 60.00 22.58 4.75
C MET A 574 61.28 22.19 5.49
N ARG A 575 61.24 21.11 6.30
CA ARG A 575 62.41 20.61 7.03
C ARG A 575 63.47 20.03 6.10
N LEU A 576 63.06 19.28 5.07
CA LEU A 576 63.96 18.71 4.07
C LEU A 576 64.61 19.80 3.21
N ALA A 577 63.82 20.77 2.76
CA ALA A 577 64.33 21.94 2.05
C ALA A 577 65.37 22.68 2.90
N ALA A 578 65.05 22.97 4.17
CA ALA A 578 65.97 23.65 5.08
C ALA A 578 67.28 22.86 5.30
N ALA A 579 67.23 21.53 5.32
CA ALA A 579 68.43 20.70 5.45
C ALA A 579 69.39 20.85 4.24
N VAL A 580 68.87 21.06 3.04
CA VAL A 580 69.68 21.34 1.85
C VAL A 580 70.32 22.73 1.94
N GLU A 581 69.57 23.75 2.38
CA GLU A 581 70.08 25.12 2.57
C GLU A 581 71.17 25.24 3.64
N TYR A 582 71.05 24.48 4.74
CA TYR A 582 72.07 24.45 5.79
C TYR A 582 73.44 24.02 5.26
N ARG A 583 73.49 23.25 4.17
CA ARG A 583 74.74 22.88 3.51
C ARG A 583 75.34 24.07 2.75
N ASP A 584 74.53 24.90 2.09
CA ASP A 584 74.94 26.06 1.27
C ASP A 584 75.12 27.36 2.09
N ARG A 585 75.04 27.29 3.43
CA ARG A 585 75.15 28.43 4.37
C ARG A 585 74.04 29.48 4.23
N GLU A 586 72.92 29.14 3.62
CA GLU A 586 71.72 29.98 3.63
C GLU A 586 70.80 29.59 4.81
N THR A 587 70.03 30.55 5.32
CA THR A 587 69.11 30.34 6.44
C THR A 587 67.80 29.72 5.93
N GLY A 588 67.12 28.90 6.74
CA GLY A 588 65.78 28.38 6.40
C GLY A 588 64.70 29.47 6.22
N ALA A 589 65.02 30.74 6.52
CA ALA A 589 64.16 31.88 6.25
C ALA A 589 64.04 32.19 4.75
N HIS A 590 65.09 31.94 3.95
CA HIS A 590 65.07 32.09 2.49
C HIS A 590 63.90 31.32 1.84
N ILE A 591 63.81 30.02 2.12
CA ILE A 591 62.74 29.13 1.64
C ILE A 591 61.35 29.71 1.94
N SER A 592 61.16 30.20 3.17
CA SER A 592 59.89 30.75 3.61
C SER A 592 59.54 32.04 2.87
N ARG A 593 60.52 32.95 2.68
CA ARG A 593 60.34 34.20 1.94
C ARG A 593 60.03 33.96 0.47
N VAL A 594 60.80 33.12 -0.20
CA VAL A 594 60.57 32.76 -1.62
C VAL A 594 59.18 32.14 -1.81
N SER A 595 58.72 31.30 -0.87
CA SER A 595 57.37 30.74 -0.88
C SER A 595 56.28 31.80 -0.81
N GLU A 596 56.43 32.79 0.07
CA GLU A 596 55.48 33.90 0.20
C GLU A 596 55.50 34.83 -1.03
N TYR A 597 56.69 35.11 -1.60
CA TYR A 597 56.79 35.91 -2.84
C TYR A 597 56.16 35.19 -4.03
N CYS A 598 56.37 33.88 -4.18
CA CYS A 598 55.72 33.10 -5.23
C CYS A 598 54.19 33.15 -5.10
N ALA A 599 53.67 33.00 -3.88
CA ALA A 599 52.24 33.10 -3.61
C ALA A 599 51.68 34.50 -3.95
N LEU A 600 52.41 35.54 -3.57
CA LEU A 600 52.07 36.93 -3.89
C LEU A 600 51.98 37.17 -5.39
N ILE A 601 52.98 36.73 -6.14
CA ILE A 601 53.04 36.88 -7.60
C ILE A 601 51.91 36.09 -8.26
N ALA A 602 51.72 34.83 -7.85
CA ALA A 602 50.66 33.96 -8.36
C ALA A 602 49.27 34.56 -8.14
N SER A 603 49.02 35.11 -6.95
CA SER A 603 47.78 35.84 -6.65
C SER A 603 47.65 37.12 -7.48
N GLY A 604 48.75 37.88 -7.64
CA GLY A 604 48.78 39.12 -8.41
C GLY A 604 48.52 38.97 -9.92
N ILE A 605 48.75 37.79 -10.49
CA ILE A 605 48.35 37.44 -11.87
C ILE A 605 46.97 36.74 -11.95
N ASN A 606 46.22 36.71 -10.84
CA ASN A 606 44.90 36.09 -10.69
C ASN A 606 44.86 34.56 -10.90
N LEU A 607 45.87 33.82 -10.44
CA LEU A 607 45.74 32.36 -10.38
C LEU A 607 44.68 31.93 -9.36
N PRO A 608 43.97 30.81 -9.60
CA PRO A 608 43.08 30.21 -8.60
C PRO A 608 43.82 29.94 -7.29
N GLN A 609 43.16 30.13 -6.13
CA GLN A 609 43.78 29.95 -4.81
C GLN A 609 44.45 28.57 -4.64
N ILE A 610 43.91 27.52 -5.26
CA ILE A 610 44.52 26.18 -5.26
C ILE A 610 45.93 26.18 -5.89
N GLU A 611 46.13 26.91 -6.98
CA GLU A 611 47.43 27.02 -7.64
C GLU A 611 48.39 27.89 -6.83
N VAL A 612 47.88 28.95 -6.20
CA VAL A 612 48.64 29.80 -5.26
C VAL A 612 49.16 28.96 -4.09
N ASP A 613 48.30 28.12 -3.50
CA ASP A 613 48.70 27.22 -2.41
C ASP A 613 49.67 26.13 -2.90
N LEU A 614 49.49 25.65 -4.13
CA LEU A 614 50.33 24.61 -4.73
C LEU A 614 51.75 25.11 -4.97
N ILE A 615 51.92 26.26 -5.63
CA ILE A 615 53.24 26.85 -5.88
C ILE A 615 53.94 27.22 -4.57
N LYS A 616 53.19 27.76 -3.59
CA LYS A 616 53.71 28.06 -2.25
C LYS A 616 54.23 26.81 -1.53
N SER A 617 53.57 25.66 -1.72
CA SER A 617 53.96 24.39 -1.11
C SER A 617 55.12 23.70 -1.84
N ALA A 618 55.28 23.97 -3.13
CA ALA A 618 56.23 23.27 -4.01
C ALA A 618 57.58 23.97 -4.12
N VAL A 619 57.60 25.31 -4.12
CA VAL A 619 58.83 26.10 -4.31
C VAL A 619 59.93 25.87 -3.26
N PRO A 620 59.66 25.44 -2.01
CA PRO A 620 60.74 25.05 -1.10
C PRO A 620 61.73 24.03 -1.65
N LEU A 621 61.32 23.22 -2.63
CA LEU A 621 62.14 22.17 -3.22
C LEU A 621 62.90 22.61 -4.49
N HIS A 622 62.88 23.90 -4.85
CA HIS A 622 63.52 24.39 -6.08
C HIS A 622 65.02 24.03 -6.15
N ASP A 623 65.70 24.09 -5.01
CA ASP A 623 67.14 23.85 -4.87
C ASP A 623 67.50 22.44 -4.35
N LEU A 624 66.54 21.52 -4.30
CA LEU A 624 66.75 20.15 -3.76
C LEU A 624 67.98 19.45 -4.37
N GLY A 625 68.26 19.68 -5.66
CA GLY A 625 69.38 19.06 -6.36
C GLY A 625 70.77 19.49 -5.88
N LYS A 626 70.89 20.59 -5.10
CA LYS A 626 72.17 20.99 -4.48
C LYS A 626 72.75 19.90 -3.59
N ILE A 627 71.91 18.99 -3.07
CA ILE A 627 72.36 17.83 -2.29
C ILE A 627 73.35 16.93 -3.05
N ALA A 628 73.30 16.91 -4.38
CA ALA A 628 74.19 16.09 -5.21
C ALA A 628 75.42 16.84 -5.74
N ILE A 629 75.56 18.12 -5.42
CA ILE A 629 76.70 18.93 -5.85
C ILE A 629 77.88 18.70 -4.89
N PRO A 630 79.12 18.48 -5.39
CA PRO A 630 80.29 18.30 -4.54
C PRO A 630 80.58 19.53 -3.66
N ASP A 631 80.99 19.31 -2.41
CA ASP A 631 81.33 20.40 -1.47
C ASP A 631 82.46 21.30 -1.98
N SER A 632 83.41 20.75 -2.72
CA SER A 632 84.52 21.51 -3.33
C SER A 632 84.05 22.56 -4.33
N VAL A 633 82.85 22.38 -4.90
CA VAL A 633 82.22 23.31 -5.84
C VAL A 633 81.19 24.18 -5.10
N LEU A 634 80.30 23.58 -4.31
CA LEU A 634 79.23 24.30 -3.61
C LEU A 634 79.75 25.32 -2.58
N LEU A 635 80.79 24.95 -1.81
CA LEU A 635 81.30 25.77 -0.70
C LEU A 635 82.50 26.63 -1.08
N LYS A 636 82.83 26.75 -2.37
CA LYS A 636 84.02 27.45 -2.84
C LYS A 636 83.90 28.96 -2.57
N PRO A 637 84.85 29.58 -1.84
CA PRO A 637 84.77 31.00 -1.49
C PRO A 637 85.24 31.96 -2.62
N SER A 638 85.54 31.44 -3.82
CA SER A 638 86.00 32.21 -4.98
C SER A 638 85.15 31.89 -6.21
N SER A 639 85.26 32.73 -7.26
CA SER A 639 84.49 32.54 -8.49
C SER A 639 84.72 31.15 -9.10
N LEU A 640 83.62 30.54 -9.53
CA LEU A 640 83.62 29.23 -10.17
C LEU A 640 84.24 29.30 -11.57
N THR A 641 85.01 28.28 -11.94
CA THR A 641 85.47 28.06 -13.33
C THR A 641 84.29 27.65 -14.22
N GLU A 642 84.46 27.67 -15.54
CA GLU A 642 83.38 27.25 -16.46
C GLU A 642 82.98 25.79 -16.24
N ASP A 643 83.93 24.89 -15.95
CA ASP A 643 83.65 23.48 -15.63
C ASP A 643 82.87 23.35 -14.31
N GLU A 644 83.25 24.12 -13.29
CA GLU A 644 82.54 24.16 -12.00
C GLU A 644 81.13 24.75 -12.13
N LYS A 645 80.93 25.76 -12.99
CA LYS A 645 79.60 26.30 -13.31
C LYS A 645 78.74 25.24 -13.99
N GLN A 646 79.30 24.43 -14.88
CA GLN A 646 78.56 23.31 -15.48
C GLN A 646 78.12 22.31 -14.41
N ILE A 647 78.95 22.02 -13.41
CA ILE A 647 78.60 21.15 -12.28
C ILE A 647 77.47 21.75 -11.45
N ILE A 648 77.56 23.01 -11.02
CA ILE A 648 76.47 23.65 -10.24
C ILE A 648 75.16 23.65 -11.00
N ARG A 649 75.16 23.98 -12.31
CA ARG A 649 73.93 24.01 -13.12
C ARG A 649 73.16 22.69 -13.13
N GLN A 650 73.84 21.56 -12.89
CA GLN A 650 73.19 20.25 -12.80
C GLN A 650 72.19 20.12 -11.64
N HIS A 651 72.23 20.99 -10.62
CA HIS A 651 71.27 20.90 -9.51
C HIS A 651 69.81 20.98 -10.01
N THR A 652 69.54 21.73 -11.07
CA THR A 652 68.21 21.81 -11.71
C THR A 652 67.75 20.46 -12.22
N ILE A 653 68.58 19.80 -13.04
CA ILE A 653 68.32 18.49 -13.64
C ILE A 653 68.25 17.39 -12.57
N ILE A 654 69.17 17.42 -11.60
CA ILE A 654 69.22 16.42 -10.53
C ILE A 654 68.00 16.57 -9.61
N GLY A 655 67.65 17.79 -9.22
CA GLY A 655 66.47 18.08 -8.41
C GLY A 655 65.19 17.64 -9.13
N ALA A 656 65.05 17.97 -10.42
CA ALA A 656 63.95 17.49 -11.24
C ALA A 656 63.91 15.95 -11.28
N LYS A 657 65.04 15.28 -11.53
CA LYS A 657 65.12 13.82 -11.56
C LYS A 657 64.75 13.16 -10.22
N MET A 658 65.02 13.81 -9.09
CA MET A 658 64.60 13.34 -7.76
C MET A 658 63.09 13.44 -7.55
N LEU A 659 62.41 14.34 -8.27
CA LEU A 659 60.97 14.62 -8.15
C LEU A 659 60.14 13.99 -9.27
N GLU A 660 60.80 13.48 -10.31
CA GLU A 660 60.20 12.90 -11.50
C GLU A 660 59.36 11.65 -11.17
N GLY A 661 58.26 11.46 -11.92
CA GLY A 661 57.41 10.25 -11.81
C GLY A 661 56.46 10.21 -10.62
N SER A 662 56.34 11.28 -9.84
CA SER A 662 55.40 11.34 -8.72
C SER A 662 53.95 11.62 -9.15
N ASP A 663 53.00 10.97 -8.49
CA ASP A 663 51.56 11.27 -8.58
C ASP A 663 51.15 12.48 -7.71
N SER A 664 52.05 12.99 -6.86
CA SER A 664 51.78 14.14 -6.00
C SER A 664 51.85 15.44 -6.79
N PHE A 665 50.76 16.22 -6.79
CA PHE A 665 50.73 17.54 -7.44
C PHE A 665 51.82 18.48 -6.90
N ILE A 666 52.10 18.44 -5.59
CA ILE A 666 53.15 19.27 -4.98
C ILE A 666 54.51 18.88 -5.58
N LEU A 667 54.79 17.58 -5.76
CA LEU A 667 56.05 17.11 -6.31
C LEU A 667 56.14 17.33 -7.83
N GLN A 668 55.03 17.25 -8.56
CA GLN A 668 54.98 17.62 -9.98
C GLN A 668 55.21 19.13 -10.20
N ALA A 669 54.61 19.97 -9.36
CA ALA A 669 54.87 21.40 -9.36
C ALA A 669 56.33 21.69 -8.99
N ALA A 670 56.86 21.00 -7.96
CA ALA A 670 58.25 21.14 -7.54
C ALA A 670 59.22 20.68 -8.63
N TYR A 671 58.89 19.63 -9.39
CA TYR A 671 59.65 19.17 -10.55
C TYR A 671 59.81 20.30 -11.58
N LEU A 672 58.71 20.96 -11.96
CA LEU A 672 58.75 22.07 -12.92
C LEU A 672 59.56 23.24 -12.38
N ILE A 673 59.42 23.55 -11.09
CA ILE A 673 60.17 24.64 -10.46
C ILE A 673 61.67 24.30 -10.44
N ALA A 674 62.05 23.14 -9.90
CA ALA A 674 63.45 22.72 -9.83
C ALA A 674 64.13 22.69 -11.21
N LEU A 675 63.41 22.26 -12.24
CA LEU A 675 63.97 22.17 -13.58
C LEU A 675 64.13 23.54 -14.27
N TYR A 676 63.21 24.49 -14.03
CA TYR A 676 63.08 25.69 -14.86
C TYR A 676 63.27 27.03 -14.12
N HIS A 677 63.48 27.06 -12.80
CA HIS A 677 63.63 28.32 -12.05
C HIS A 677 64.86 29.16 -12.45
N HIS A 678 65.83 28.57 -13.15
CA HIS A 678 66.98 29.28 -13.73
C HIS A 678 66.91 29.51 -15.25
N GLU A 679 65.78 29.17 -15.88
CA GLU A 679 65.53 29.62 -17.26
C GLU A 679 65.24 31.12 -17.28
N LYS A 680 65.76 31.81 -18.29
CA LYS A 680 65.58 33.26 -18.48
C LYS A 680 64.61 33.52 -19.61
N PHE A 681 63.77 34.53 -19.44
CA PHE A 681 62.71 34.84 -20.41
C PHE A 681 63.22 35.11 -21.83
N ASP A 682 64.46 35.58 -21.99
CA ASP A 682 65.12 35.83 -23.28
C ASP A 682 65.76 34.59 -23.93
N GLY A 683 65.83 33.47 -23.21
CA GLY A 683 66.42 32.19 -23.64
C GLY A 683 67.89 31.99 -23.26
N THR A 684 68.49 32.90 -22.47
CA THR A 684 69.91 32.80 -22.05
C THR A 684 70.13 32.00 -20.75
N GLY A 685 69.07 31.40 -20.21
CA GLY A 685 69.09 30.60 -18.98
C GLY A 685 69.57 29.16 -19.18
N TYR A 686 69.37 28.33 -18.15
CA TYR A 686 69.72 26.90 -18.16
C TYR A 686 68.64 26.09 -17.43
N PRO A 687 68.52 24.76 -17.68
CA PRO A 687 69.42 23.90 -18.45
C PRO A 687 69.15 23.79 -19.96
N TYR A 688 67.99 24.21 -20.46
CA TYR A 688 67.59 24.02 -21.86
C TYR A 688 67.65 25.29 -22.70
N GLY A 689 67.72 26.47 -22.10
CA GLY A 689 67.75 27.75 -22.83
C GLY A 689 66.43 28.05 -23.54
N ILE A 690 65.31 27.65 -22.93
CA ILE A 690 63.98 27.86 -23.50
C ILE A 690 63.50 29.29 -23.29
N LYS A 691 62.79 29.85 -24.29
CA LYS A 691 62.47 31.28 -24.35
C LYS A 691 61.00 31.58 -24.09
N GLY A 692 60.74 32.68 -23.39
CA GLY A 692 59.42 33.27 -23.24
C GLY A 692 58.43 32.34 -22.52
N THR A 693 57.24 32.20 -23.07
CA THR A 693 56.15 31.40 -22.47
C THR A 693 56.33 29.89 -22.62
N ALA A 694 57.40 29.44 -23.31
CA ALA A 694 57.77 28.02 -23.32
C ALA A 694 58.29 27.56 -21.94
N ILE A 695 58.79 28.49 -21.13
CA ILE A 695 59.12 28.23 -19.72
C ILE A 695 57.80 28.04 -18.95
N PRO A 696 57.63 26.90 -18.25
CA PRO A 696 56.46 26.69 -17.41
C PRO A 696 56.24 27.86 -16.46
N LEU A 697 54.97 28.24 -16.26
CA LEU A 697 54.62 29.41 -15.45
C LEU A 697 55.23 29.34 -14.04
N TYR A 698 55.26 28.15 -13.44
CA TYR A 698 55.77 27.95 -12.09
C TYR A 698 57.29 28.23 -12.01
N GLY A 699 58.05 27.85 -13.03
CA GLY A 699 59.47 28.19 -13.16
C GLY A 699 59.69 29.70 -13.31
N ARG A 700 58.88 30.38 -14.13
CA ARG A 700 58.97 31.84 -14.31
C ARG A 700 58.67 32.62 -13.03
N ILE A 701 57.69 32.17 -12.23
CA ILE A 701 57.35 32.80 -10.94
C ILE A 701 58.47 32.58 -9.93
N ALA A 702 58.95 31.34 -9.79
CA ALA A 702 60.01 30.99 -8.86
C ALA A 702 61.32 31.73 -9.18
N SER A 703 61.67 31.88 -10.47
CA SER A 703 62.87 32.60 -10.91
C SER A 703 62.92 34.05 -10.40
N LEU A 704 61.81 34.79 -10.52
CA LEU A 704 61.76 36.16 -10.02
C LEU A 704 61.84 36.21 -8.49
N ALA A 705 61.09 35.34 -7.81
CA ALA A 705 61.03 35.30 -6.35
C ALA A 705 62.40 34.96 -5.72
N ASP A 706 63.10 33.97 -6.27
CA ASP A 706 64.43 33.55 -5.82
C ASP A 706 65.47 34.66 -6.04
N VAL A 707 65.55 35.22 -7.24
CA VAL A 707 66.50 36.32 -7.53
C VAL A 707 66.21 37.56 -6.69
N PHE A 708 64.94 37.89 -6.47
CA PHE A 708 64.57 39.00 -5.58
C PHE A 708 65.05 38.76 -4.14
N ASP A 709 64.83 37.57 -3.58
CA ASP A 709 65.28 37.25 -2.23
C ASP A 709 66.82 37.26 -2.13
N ALA A 710 67.50 36.71 -3.13
CA ALA A 710 68.96 36.66 -3.22
C ALA A 710 69.63 38.04 -3.29
N ILE A 711 68.97 39.05 -3.88
CA ILE A 711 69.50 40.43 -3.97
C ILE A 711 69.16 41.26 -2.73
N SER A 712 67.96 41.07 -2.17
CA SER A 712 67.46 41.84 -1.03
C SER A 712 67.93 41.33 0.33
N SER A 713 68.46 40.10 0.40
CA SER A 713 68.95 39.47 1.63
C SER A 713 70.48 39.57 1.76
N LYS A 714 70.98 39.58 2.99
CA LYS A 714 72.42 39.60 3.27
C LYS A 714 72.99 38.20 3.04
N ARG A 715 74.05 38.08 2.23
CA ARG A 715 74.79 36.81 2.01
C ARG A 715 76.24 36.96 2.45
N THR A 716 76.89 35.83 2.75
CA THR A 716 78.28 35.77 3.28
C THR A 716 79.31 36.57 2.44
N TYR A 717 79.02 36.78 1.16
CA TYR A 717 79.90 37.42 0.17
C TYR A 717 79.32 38.73 -0.42
N LYS A 718 78.12 39.18 -0.01
CA LYS A 718 77.45 40.35 -0.58
C LYS A 718 76.50 41.01 0.43
N GLU A 719 76.67 42.31 0.64
CA GLU A 719 75.72 43.12 1.44
C GLU A 719 74.37 43.26 0.72
N ALA A 720 73.29 43.31 1.50
CA ALA A 720 71.93 43.44 0.98
C ALA A 720 71.74 44.78 0.26
N GLN A 721 71.09 44.78 -0.91
CA GLN A 721 70.66 46.02 -1.55
C GLN A 721 69.37 46.54 -0.88
N SER A 722 69.15 47.85 -0.92
CA SER A 722 67.88 48.41 -0.44
C SER A 722 66.71 47.85 -1.22
N PHE A 723 65.56 47.68 -0.56
CA PHE A 723 64.35 47.13 -1.17
C PHE A 723 63.99 47.87 -2.47
N GLU A 724 64.04 49.20 -2.46
CA GLU A 724 63.75 50.06 -3.61
C GLU A 724 64.76 49.86 -4.75
N SER A 725 66.05 49.69 -4.44
CA SER A 725 67.08 49.41 -5.44
C SER A 725 66.86 48.03 -6.08
N THR A 726 66.51 47.04 -5.28
CA THR A 726 66.23 45.68 -5.75
C THR A 726 65.00 45.66 -6.67
N ILE A 727 63.93 46.37 -6.32
CA ILE A 727 62.75 46.51 -7.19
C ILE A 727 63.13 47.15 -8.52
N GLN A 728 63.91 48.24 -8.51
CA GLN A 728 64.35 48.88 -9.75
C GLN A 728 65.23 47.95 -10.60
N HIS A 729 66.04 47.11 -9.96
CA HIS A 729 66.84 46.10 -10.64
C HIS A 729 65.96 45.05 -11.33
N ILE A 730 64.94 44.52 -10.65
CA ILE A 730 63.98 43.57 -11.23
C ILE A 730 63.24 44.19 -12.43
N ILE A 731 62.82 45.46 -12.33
CA ILE A 731 62.17 46.18 -13.43
C ILE A 731 63.09 46.27 -14.66
N ASN A 732 64.38 46.56 -14.48
CA ASN A 732 65.35 46.66 -15.56
C ASN A 732 65.63 45.31 -16.27
N LEU A 733 65.33 44.19 -15.61
CA LEU A 733 65.45 42.83 -16.13
C LEU A 733 64.13 42.30 -16.75
N SER A 734 63.07 43.11 -16.75
CA SER A 734 61.80 42.77 -17.40
C SER A 734 61.97 42.53 -18.90
N GLY A 735 61.46 41.41 -19.40
CA GLY A 735 61.60 40.97 -20.79
C GLY A 735 62.98 40.39 -21.14
N LYS A 736 63.93 40.39 -20.20
CA LYS A 736 65.24 39.74 -20.31
C LYS A 736 65.28 38.48 -19.45
N ASP A 737 65.54 38.64 -18.16
CA ASP A 737 65.59 37.50 -17.23
C ASP A 737 64.16 37.08 -16.85
N PHE A 738 63.24 38.03 -16.69
CA PHE A 738 61.90 37.78 -16.16
C PHE A 738 60.78 38.09 -17.15
N ASP A 739 59.67 37.37 -17.02
CA ASP A 739 58.43 37.64 -17.75
C ASP A 739 57.86 39.01 -17.34
N PRO A 740 57.61 39.93 -18.29
CA PRO A 740 57.00 41.24 -18.00
C PRO A 740 55.71 41.16 -17.18
N LYS A 741 54.86 40.14 -17.41
CA LYS A 741 53.60 39.98 -16.66
C LYS A 741 53.83 39.68 -15.18
N ILE A 742 54.87 38.91 -14.87
CA ILE A 742 55.22 38.53 -13.49
C ILE A 742 55.87 39.72 -12.79
N VAL A 743 56.74 40.46 -13.48
CA VAL A 743 57.32 41.71 -12.97
C VAL A 743 56.21 42.71 -12.64
N ASP A 744 55.25 42.93 -13.55
CA ASP A 744 54.13 43.84 -13.32
C ASP A 744 53.30 43.43 -12.09
N ALA A 745 53.03 42.13 -11.92
CA ALA A 745 52.29 41.63 -10.76
C ALA A 745 53.06 41.81 -9.45
N PHE A 746 54.36 41.58 -9.45
CA PHE A 746 55.22 41.80 -8.29
C PHE A 746 55.29 43.28 -7.90
N VAL A 747 55.53 44.17 -8.87
CA VAL A 747 55.64 45.62 -8.65
C VAL A 747 54.32 46.23 -8.17
N LYS A 748 53.18 45.79 -8.71
CA LYS A 748 51.85 46.23 -8.22
C LYS A 748 51.61 45.88 -6.76
N ASN A 749 52.20 44.79 -6.29
CA ASN A 749 52.05 44.29 -4.92
C ASN A 749 53.30 44.52 -4.06
N LYS A 750 54.17 45.48 -4.44
CA LYS A 750 55.44 45.75 -3.75
C LYS A 750 55.28 46.07 -2.27
N ASP A 751 54.16 46.65 -1.86
CA ASP A 751 53.91 47.01 -0.46
C ASP A 751 53.73 45.75 0.40
N ILE A 752 53.03 44.73 -0.12
CA ILE A 752 52.90 43.41 0.52
C ILE A 752 54.24 42.67 0.49
N ALA A 753 55.00 42.77 -0.61
CA ALA A 753 56.35 42.22 -0.67
C ALA A 753 57.28 42.86 0.38
N PHE A 754 57.12 44.16 0.66
CA PHE A 754 57.86 44.85 1.71
C PHE A 754 57.47 44.40 3.12
N GLU A 755 56.20 44.06 3.36
CA GLU A 755 55.76 43.46 4.62
C GLU A 755 56.36 42.06 4.83
N ILE A 756 56.39 41.23 3.79
CA ILE A 756 57.05 39.91 3.82
C ILE A 756 58.54 40.10 4.12
N TYR A 757 59.22 41.01 3.40
CA TYR A 757 60.62 41.34 3.62
C TYR A 757 60.90 41.74 5.08
N ARG A 758 60.12 42.69 5.64
CA ARG A 758 60.28 43.13 7.05
C ARG A 758 60.00 42.04 8.08
N LYS A 759 59.03 41.17 7.82
CA LYS A 759 58.64 40.09 8.75
C LYS A 759 59.81 39.15 9.05
N TYR A 760 60.66 38.88 8.07
CA TYR A 760 61.74 37.90 8.18
C TYR A 760 63.12 38.52 8.49
N ILE A 761 63.33 39.83 8.27
CA ILE A 761 64.56 40.53 8.69
C ILE A 761 64.70 40.63 10.21
N ASN A 762 63.58 40.74 10.94
CA ASN A 762 63.60 40.81 12.40
C ASN A 762 63.78 39.44 13.09
N LEU A 763 63.90 38.35 12.32
CA LEU A 763 64.02 36.97 12.80
C LEU A 763 65.42 36.37 12.55
N GLU A 764 66.24 37.03 11.74
CA GLU A 764 67.67 36.72 11.49
C GLU A 764 68.56 37.60 12.38
#